data_AF-A0A0G0QU33-F1
#
_entry.id   AF-A0A0G0QU33-F1
#
_cell.length_a   1.000
_cell.length_b   1.000
_cell.length_c   1.000
_cell.angle_alpha   90.00
_cell.angle_beta   90.00
_cell.angle_gamma   90.00
#
_symmetry.space_group_name_H-M   'P 1'
#
loop_
_entity.id
_entity.type
_entity.pdbx_description
1 polymer ?
#
loop_
_entity_poly.entity_id
_entity_poly.type
_entity_poly.pdbx_seq_one_letter_code
_entity_poly.pdbx_strand_id
1 'polypeptide(L)'
;MKYTLWLLTLLLLIATSTTSTQASIKNSTFVKTANYFLLSGSALENQSTIKTLATFDLIVIPVEAQVYNKSFFQEIRSINKDIIILPYIATVSWNDLYWNDSLHQKLYQQIKPEWWLTDANGKQVSVWPGTRALNLNSGWNTFLPEFVKKEVLSTGLWDGIFYDEVQDSISWVGATDVDKDKKTDSAATADTLWKTRYEELFAQTRSLVGNDKIIISNGSSNPDFADFLNGRMFETFPSSDDSLTQWKAMTTEYVNLEKQVTNPSIQLINVNTKNTGIIDYQNIRFGLTTTLLGNGYFTFDYGTENHAQLWTYDEYNTYLGAPKGSLQNVYNPQQTTISTGVWMREFEQGQVLVNATDQQQIIYLEGEFEKIHGTQDPNVNNGRIVSEVMLSSKDGLILLRPIAEILDVPYLNGAFAKIYTSNGTTKRTGFFAYNNSQRGGNQIIQFDTNADGKRETIVADHTYVSIYKPDGSLHTKFAPYTEQYNKGINISAGDLENDGSVEIVTGTKNGGGPQVRVFNKDGVLINPGFFAYETAFRGGVNVTIGDLNGDAIKEIICGAGVGGGPHVRVFKKDGTLINPGFFAYDPSFRGGVNVSSGDVDGDGIDEIVTGPGMGGAPLARVFDRNGKRKSEFYLFDSTQRDGLEVVVSDVDTDGIAEIIGLTADVFTLSLF
;
A
#
# COMPACT_ATOMS: atom_id res chain seq x y z
N MET A 1 21.20 -64.64 36.15
CA MET A 1 20.10 -63.80 35.62
C MET A 1 20.53 -62.35 35.73
N LYS A 2 20.83 -61.74 34.58
CA LYS A 2 21.24 -60.34 34.42
C LYS A 2 19.97 -59.55 34.07
N TYR A 3 19.65 -58.50 34.80
CA TYR A 3 18.66 -57.51 34.37
C TYR A 3 19.35 -56.16 34.22
N THR A 4 19.26 -55.67 33.00
CA THR A 4 19.98 -54.55 32.40
C THR A 4 19.26 -53.25 32.73
N LEU A 5 20.01 -52.25 33.17
CA LEU A 5 19.62 -50.86 33.36
C LEU A 5 19.33 -50.24 31.98
N TRP A 6 18.12 -49.71 31.76
CA TRP A 6 17.81 -48.87 30.60
C TRP A 6 17.95 -47.40 31.01
N LEU A 7 19.00 -46.74 30.51
CA LEU A 7 19.16 -45.29 30.52
C LEU A 7 18.30 -44.72 29.37
N LEU A 8 17.30 -43.89 29.69
CA LEU A 8 16.61 -43.06 28.70
C LEU A 8 17.39 -41.75 28.55
N THR A 9 18.14 -41.59 27.47
CA THR A 9 18.73 -40.32 27.05
C THR A 9 17.67 -39.49 26.35
N LEU A 10 17.17 -38.46 27.03
CA LEU A 10 16.30 -37.44 26.45
C LEU A 10 17.17 -36.44 25.67
N LEU A 11 17.22 -36.58 24.34
CA LEU A 11 17.79 -35.57 23.45
C LEU A 11 16.78 -34.41 23.33
N LEU A 12 17.04 -33.30 24.03
CA LEU A 12 16.40 -32.01 23.70
C LEU A 12 17.00 -31.52 22.38
N LEU A 13 16.31 -31.75 21.26
CA LEU A 13 16.49 -30.94 20.06
C LEU A 13 15.82 -29.59 20.34
N ILE A 14 16.62 -28.61 20.75
CA ILE A 14 16.22 -27.21 20.64
C ILE A 14 16.33 -26.88 19.15
N ALA A 15 15.23 -27.05 18.43
CA ALA A 15 15.08 -26.46 17.11
C ALA A 15 15.01 -24.95 17.31
N THR A 16 16.14 -24.25 17.22
CA THR A 16 16.14 -22.82 16.97
C THR A 16 15.62 -22.65 15.55
N SER A 17 14.32 -22.47 15.39
CA SER A 17 13.74 -21.96 14.16
C SER A 17 14.25 -20.53 14.00
N THR A 18 15.37 -20.36 13.30
CA THR A 18 15.65 -19.10 12.64
C THR A 18 14.53 -18.93 11.62
N THR A 19 13.52 -18.15 11.97
CA THR A 19 12.59 -17.61 10.99
C THR A 19 13.42 -16.79 10.02
N SER A 20 13.81 -17.39 8.90
CA SER A 20 14.23 -16.63 7.73
C SER A 20 13.00 -15.83 7.34
N THR A 21 12.99 -14.55 7.67
CA THR A 21 12.09 -13.58 7.05
C THR A 21 12.39 -13.61 5.57
N GLN A 22 11.64 -14.40 4.81
CA GLN A 22 11.51 -14.13 3.38
C GLN A 22 10.99 -12.70 3.29
N ALA A 23 11.71 -11.84 2.58
CA ALA A 23 11.17 -10.56 2.17
C ALA A 23 9.93 -10.86 1.31
N SER A 24 8.75 -10.80 1.93
CA SER A 24 7.47 -10.96 1.26
C SER A 24 7.13 -9.62 0.63
N ILE A 25 7.37 -9.47 -0.66
CA ILE A 25 6.89 -8.31 -1.41
C ILE A 25 5.36 -8.38 -1.35
N LYS A 26 4.72 -7.37 -0.74
CA LYS A 26 3.25 -7.25 -0.70
C LYS A 26 2.76 -7.19 -2.14
N ASN A 27 2.22 -8.29 -2.65
CA ASN A 27 1.81 -8.41 -4.06
C ASN A 27 0.54 -7.60 -4.40
N SER A 28 -0.10 -6.96 -3.42
CA SER A 28 -1.39 -6.26 -3.62
C SER A 28 -1.25 -4.78 -3.99
N THR A 29 -0.17 -4.07 -3.61
CA THR A 29 0.03 -2.65 -3.96
C THR A 29 0.93 -2.52 -5.19
N PHE A 30 0.36 -2.05 -6.31
CA PHE A 30 1.09 -1.94 -7.57
C PHE A 30 1.91 -0.65 -7.70
N VAL A 31 1.47 0.44 -7.06
CA VAL A 31 2.30 1.65 -6.95
C VAL A 31 3.39 1.40 -5.91
N LYS A 32 4.51 0.85 -6.37
CA LYS A 32 5.67 0.56 -5.53
C LYS A 32 6.58 1.78 -5.50
N THR A 33 6.99 2.16 -4.30
CA THR A 33 7.75 3.38 -4.06
C THR A 33 9.08 3.06 -3.41
N ALA A 34 10.10 3.81 -3.80
CA ALA A 34 11.41 3.77 -3.19
C ALA A 34 11.86 5.17 -2.76
N ASN A 35 12.76 5.25 -1.78
CA ASN A 35 13.45 6.48 -1.45
C ASN A 35 14.96 6.25 -1.34
N TYR A 36 15.71 7.04 -2.10
CA TYR A 36 17.17 7.09 -2.07
C TYR A 36 17.59 8.19 -1.08
N PHE A 37 17.77 7.83 0.21
CA PHE A 37 17.98 8.78 1.30
C PHE A 37 19.39 8.65 1.89
N LEU A 38 20.34 9.45 1.42
CA LEU A 38 21.76 9.32 1.80
C LEU A 38 22.17 10.16 3.03
N LEU A 39 21.37 10.11 4.10
CA LEU A 39 21.74 10.67 5.41
C LEU A 39 21.62 9.62 6.53
N SER A 40 22.54 9.68 7.49
CA SER A 40 22.56 8.88 8.72
C SER A 40 22.68 9.80 9.96
N GLY A 41 22.91 9.24 11.15
CA GLY A 41 23.05 10.01 12.39
C GLY A 41 21.74 10.66 12.81
N SER A 42 21.77 11.95 13.15
CA SER A 42 20.60 12.67 13.68
C SER A 42 19.38 12.68 12.74
N ALA A 43 19.59 12.51 11.43
CA ALA A 43 18.49 12.40 10.47
C ALA A 43 17.62 11.16 10.74
N LEU A 44 18.26 10.01 11.03
CA LEU A 44 17.57 8.74 11.30
C LEU A 44 17.20 8.56 12.79
N GLU A 45 17.44 9.58 13.63
CA GLU A 45 16.90 9.68 15.00
C GLU A 45 15.59 10.49 15.03
N ASN A 46 15.30 11.24 13.96
CA ASN A 46 14.12 12.08 13.88
C ASN A 46 12.85 11.25 13.60
N GLN A 47 11.90 11.29 14.54
CA GLN A 47 10.64 10.56 14.46
C GLN A 47 9.80 10.86 13.21
N SER A 48 9.81 12.09 12.72
CA SER A 48 9.11 12.45 11.49
C SER A 48 9.78 11.80 10.28
N THR A 49 11.12 11.81 10.23
CA THR A 49 11.88 11.15 9.17
C THR A 49 11.61 9.65 9.14
N ILE A 50 11.62 8.99 10.30
CA ILE A 50 11.33 7.55 10.38
C ILE A 50 9.92 7.24 9.88
N LYS A 51 8.92 8.01 10.32
CA LYS A 51 7.53 7.85 9.88
C LYS A 51 7.36 8.05 8.39
N THR A 52 8.01 9.05 7.80
CA THR A 52 7.95 9.27 6.35
C THR A 52 8.70 8.19 5.58
N LEU A 53 9.89 7.76 6.02
CA LEU A 53 10.60 6.66 5.37
C LEU A 53 9.82 5.34 5.44
N ALA A 54 9.06 5.12 6.52
CA ALA A 54 8.22 3.94 6.69
C ALA A 54 7.07 3.86 5.66
N THR A 55 6.69 4.97 4.99
CA THR A 55 5.65 4.93 3.95
C THR A 55 6.15 4.40 2.61
N PHE A 56 7.47 4.25 2.43
CA PHE A 56 8.05 3.68 1.21
C PHE A 56 8.18 2.17 1.33
N ASP A 57 8.08 1.47 0.20
CA ASP A 57 8.26 0.01 0.13
C ASP A 57 9.75 -0.38 0.19
N LEU A 58 10.62 0.48 -0.33
CA LEU A 58 12.06 0.27 -0.37
C LEU A 58 12.81 1.56 0.00
N ILE A 59 13.83 1.46 0.84
CA ILE A 59 14.74 2.57 1.11
C ILE A 59 16.19 2.13 0.91
N VAL A 60 16.99 3.05 0.38
CA VAL A 60 18.43 2.93 0.31
C VAL A 60 19.04 4.02 1.18
N ILE A 61 19.85 3.62 2.15
CA ILE A 61 20.45 4.53 3.14
C ILE A 61 21.95 4.25 3.30
N PRO A 62 22.75 5.18 3.85
CA PRO A 62 24.19 4.99 4.02
C PRO A 62 24.50 3.78 4.93
N VAL A 63 25.47 2.95 4.54
CA VAL A 63 25.80 1.72 5.26
C VAL A 63 26.22 1.98 6.71
N GLU A 64 26.82 3.14 7.00
CA GLU A 64 27.20 3.57 8.34
C GLU A 64 26.01 3.83 9.28
N ALA A 65 24.76 3.85 8.77
CA ALA A 65 23.57 3.85 9.61
C ALA A 65 23.55 2.66 10.60
N GLN A 66 24.17 1.52 10.26
CA GLN A 66 24.30 0.39 11.19
C GLN A 66 25.22 0.69 12.39
N VAL A 67 26.10 1.68 12.25
CA VAL A 67 27.01 2.12 13.32
C VAL A 67 26.29 3.13 14.21
N TYR A 68 25.68 4.15 13.60
CA TYR A 68 25.10 5.29 14.32
C TYR A 68 23.66 5.06 14.79
N ASN A 69 22.84 4.32 14.04
CA ASN A 69 21.39 4.31 14.18
C ASN A 69 20.82 2.90 14.38
N LYS A 70 21.40 2.06 15.23
CA LYS A 70 20.92 0.67 15.40
C LYS A 70 19.43 0.55 15.77
N SER A 71 18.90 1.47 16.57
CA SER A 71 17.48 1.47 16.96
C SER A 71 16.53 1.76 15.79
N PHE A 72 16.98 2.51 14.78
CA PHE A 72 16.19 2.88 13.60
C PHE A 72 15.58 1.65 12.92
N PHE A 73 16.36 0.58 12.74
CA PHE A 73 15.92 -0.61 12.02
C PHE A 73 14.76 -1.34 12.73
N GLN A 74 14.78 -1.39 14.07
CA GLN A 74 13.67 -1.97 14.82
C GLN A 74 12.45 -1.06 14.78
N GLU A 75 12.68 0.25 14.90
CA GLU A 75 11.61 1.24 14.96
C GLU A 75 10.85 1.36 13.63
N ILE A 76 11.56 1.50 12.52
CA ILE A 76 10.93 1.59 11.19
C ILE A 76 10.15 0.31 10.86
N ARG A 77 10.68 -0.88 11.24
CA ARG A 77 9.99 -2.16 11.04
C ARG A 77 8.79 -2.37 11.97
N SER A 78 8.71 -1.64 13.08
CA SER A 78 7.51 -1.64 13.93
C SER A 78 6.35 -0.85 13.29
N ILE A 79 6.66 0.05 12.35
CA ILE A 79 5.66 0.83 11.59
C ILE A 79 5.35 0.12 10.26
N ASN A 80 6.38 -0.27 9.51
CA ASN A 80 6.25 -1.01 8.26
C ASN A 80 7.09 -2.29 8.32
N LYS A 81 6.43 -3.40 8.63
CA LYS A 81 7.05 -4.73 8.75
C LYS A 81 7.61 -5.27 7.43
N ASP A 82 7.10 -4.80 6.29
CA ASP A 82 7.41 -5.30 4.96
C ASP A 82 8.47 -4.45 4.22
N ILE A 83 8.95 -3.36 4.84
CA ILE A 83 9.93 -2.45 4.24
C ILE A 83 11.24 -3.16 3.86
N ILE A 84 11.73 -2.88 2.66
CA ILE A 84 13.05 -3.31 2.17
C ILE A 84 14.07 -2.22 2.49
N ILE A 85 15.13 -2.56 3.21
CA ILE A 85 16.21 -1.63 3.59
C ILE A 85 17.53 -2.12 3.00
N LEU A 86 18.10 -1.34 2.08
CA LEU A 86 19.36 -1.65 1.42
C LEU A 86 20.47 -0.65 1.81
N PRO A 87 21.69 -1.13 2.08
CA PRO A 87 22.84 -0.27 2.31
C PRO A 87 23.38 0.25 0.99
N TYR A 88 23.62 1.56 0.92
CA TYR A 88 24.43 2.18 -0.13
C TYR A 88 25.89 1.73 0.00
N ILE A 89 26.42 1.09 -1.03
CA ILE A 89 27.81 0.65 -1.11
C ILE A 89 28.39 1.08 -2.45
N ALA A 90 29.32 2.04 -2.42
CA ALA A 90 30.10 2.37 -3.61
C ALA A 90 31.05 1.21 -3.95
N THR A 91 31.08 0.84 -5.23
CA THR A 91 31.88 -0.30 -5.69
C THR A 91 33.32 0.04 -5.97
N VAL A 92 33.63 1.30 -6.29
CA VAL A 92 34.95 1.72 -6.78
C VAL A 92 35.51 2.95 -6.09
N SER A 93 34.69 3.91 -5.66
CA SER A 93 35.18 5.11 -4.97
C SER A 93 35.56 4.84 -3.52
N TRP A 94 36.62 5.52 -3.09
CA TRP A 94 36.94 5.79 -1.69
C TRP A 94 36.86 7.28 -1.39
N ASN A 95 36.11 7.65 -0.35
CA ASN A 95 35.93 9.04 0.05
C ASN A 95 36.64 9.38 1.37
N ASP A 96 37.77 10.10 1.29
CA ASP A 96 38.57 10.46 2.47
C ASP A 96 37.93 11.52 3.38
N LEU A 97 36.89 12.23 2.92
CA LEU A 97 36.26 13.32 3.67
C LEU A 97 35.12 12.83 4.56
N TYR A 98 34.29 11.92 4.05
CA TYR A 98 33.02 11.56 4.70
C TYR A 98 33.05 10.17 5.37
N TRP A 99 33.91 9.25 4.93
CA TRP A 99 33.95 7.87 5.46
C TRP A 99 34.92 7.71 6.63
N ASN A 100 34.58 8.36 7.73
CA ASN A 100 35.40 8.38 8.94
C ASN A 100 34.84 7.54 10.10
N ASP A 101 33.72 6.83 9.90
CA ASP A 101 33.14 5.95 10.92
C ASP A 101 33.90 4.63 11.07
N SER A 102 33.58 3.88 12.14
CA SER A 102 34.30 2.65 12.48
C SER A 102 34.21 1.54 11.43
N LEU A 103 33.13 1.45 10.64
CA LEU A 103 32.98 0.43 9.60
C LEU A 103 33.87 0.76 8.41
N HIS A 104 33.83 2.00 7.93
CA HIS A 104 34.69 2.42 6.84
C HIS A 104 36.17 2.45 7.24
N GLN A 105 36.51 2.84 8.47
CA GLN A 105 37.89 2.70 8.97
C GLN A 105 38.38 1.24 8.91
N LYS A 106 37.51 0.28 9.26
CA LYS A 106 37.82 -1.16 9.18
C LYS A 106 37.93 -1.64 7.72
N LEU A 107 37.15 -1.08 6.81
CA LEU A 107 37.27 -1.32 5.38
C LEU A 107 38.64 -0.81 4.87
N TYR A 108 38.97 0.45 5.15
CA TYR A 108 40.21 1.11 4.71
C TYR A 108 41.47 0.37 5.15
N GLN A 109 41.52 -0.06 6.41
CA GLN A 109 42.68 -0.76 6.98
C GLN A 109 43.02 -2.07 6.25
N GLN A 110 42.06 -2.64 5.52
CA GLN A 110 42.23 -3.87 4.75
C GLN A 110 42.49 -3.62 3.26
N ILE A 111 42.34 -2.38 2.78
CA ILE A 111 42.67 -2.02 1.40
C ILE A 111 44.18 -2.05 1.22
N LYS A 112 44.64 -2.79 0.21
CA LYS A 112 46.07 -2.91 -0.10
C LYS A 112 46.52 -1.81 -1.06
N PRO A 113 47.77 -1.32 -0.97
CA PRO A 113 48.28 -0.28 -1.86
C PRO A 113 48.18 -0.62 -3.36
N GLU A 114 48.29 -1.89 -3.72
CA GLU A 114 48.19 -2.35 -5.10
C GLU A 114 46.74 -2.46 -5.63
N TRP A 115 45.73 -2.17 -4.82
CA TRP A 115 44.32 -2.21 -5.25
C TRP A 115 43.83 -0.87 -5.78
N TRP A 116 44.59 0.22 -5.62
CA TRP A 116 44.22 1.51 -6.18
C TRP A 116 44.35 1.50 -7.70
N LEU A 117 43.38 2.11 -8.39
CA LEU A 117 43.47 2.38 -9.82
C LEU A 117 44.45 3.53 -10.05
N THR A 118 45.40 3.31 -10.94
CA THR A 118 46.42 4.29 -11.31
C THR A 118 46.48 4.48 -12.81
N ASP A 119 47.11 5.58 -13.23
CA ASP A 119 47.64 5.71 -14.58
C ASP A 119 48.98 4.95 -14.71
N ALA A 120 49.56 4.93 -15.92
CA ALA A 120 50.84 4.29 -16.21
C ALA A 120 52.03 4.85 -15.40
N ASN A 121 51.91 6.06 -14.84
CA ASN A 121 52.93 6.68 -14.00
C ASN A 121 52.73 6.36 -12.51
N GLY A 122 51.71 5.57 -12.16
CA GLY A 122 51.37 5.25 -10.78
C GLY A 122 50.58 6.35 -10.06
N LYS A 123 50.08 7.37 -10.78
CA LYS A 123 49.22 8.40 -10.19
C LYS A 123 47.82 7.84 -10.00
N GLN A 124 47.25 8.01 -8.81
CA GLN A 124 45.88 7.56 -8.52
C GLN A 124 44.85 8.27 -9.40
N VAL A 125 43.89 7.47 -9.87
CA VAL A 125 42.76 7.91 -10.68
C VAL A 125 41.53 8.07 -9.79
N SER A 126 40.60 8.92 -10.21
CA SER A 126 39.38 9.24 -9.49
C SER A 126 38.21 9.13 -10.48
N VAL A 127 37.12 8.47 -10.07
CA VAL A 127 35.89 8.38 -10.87
C VAL A 127 34.89 9.48 -10.50
N TRP A 128 35.07 10.10 -9.33
CA TRP A 128 34.22 11.19 -8.83
C TRP A 128 35.02 12.25 -8.06
N PRO A 129 34.73 13.56 -8.19
CA PRO A 129 35.48 14.62 -7.51
C PRO A 129 35.68 14.38 -6.00
N GLY A 130 36.92 14.44 -5.55
CA GLY A 130 37.28 14.26 -4.14
C GLY A 130 37.42 12.80 -3.68
N THR A 131 37.31 11.84 -4.59
CA THR A 131 37.50 10.40 -4.30
C THR A 131 38.79 9.82 -4.89
N ARG A 132 39.12 8.58 -4.51
CA ARG A 132 40.15 7.76 -5.14
C ARG A 132 39.54 6.44 -5.59
N ALA A 133 39.84 6.00 -6.81
CA ALA A 133 39.25 4.80 -7.38
C ALA A 133 40.04 3.53 -7.05
N LEU A 134 39.32 2.46 -6.73
CA LEU A 134 39.84 1.10 -6.58
C LEU A 134 39.74 0.37 -7.92
N ASN A 135 40.79 -0.38 -8.27
CA ASN A 135 40.88 -1.14 -9.49
C ASN A 135 40.16 -2.48 -9.32
N LEU A 136 39.07 -2.71 -10.07
CA LEU A 136 38.34 -3.97 -10.05
C LEU A 136 39.17 -5.14 -10.58
N ASN A 137 40.16 -4.90 -11.44
CA ASN A 137 41.14 -5.89 -11.86
C ASN A 137 42.27 -6.03 -10.82
N SER A 138 41.89 -6.23 -9.57
CA SER A 138 42.80 -6.45 -8.44
C SER A 138 42.16 -7.40 -7.42
N GLY A 139 42.72 -7.53 -6.21
CA GLY A 139 42.05 -8.31 -5.15
C GLY A 139 40.79 -7.65 -4.58
N TRP A 140 40.52 -6.40 -4.97
CA TRP A 140 39.37 -5.63 -4.50
C TRP A 140 38.03 -6.25 -4.89
N ASN A 141 37.87 -6.73 -6.14
CA ASN A 141 36.62 -7.30 -6.63
C ASN A 141 36.19 -8.55 -5.84
N THR A 142 37.14 -9.25 -5.23
CA THR A 142 36.92 -10.40 -4.36
C THR A 142 36.69 -9.98 -2.91
N PHE A 143 37.47 -9.01 -2.44
CA PHE A 143 37.44 -8.57 -1.06
C PHE A 143 36.16 -7.81 -0.69
N LEU A 144 35.65 -6.94 -1.57
CA LEU A 144 34.46 -6.15 -1.27
C LEU A 144 33.22 -7.03 -0.99
N PRO A 145 32.86 -8.02 -1.83
CA PRO A 145 31.76 -8.95 -1.52
C PRO A 145 31.92 -9.71 -0.19
N GLU A 146 33.15 -10.13 0.13
CA GLU A 146 33.45 -10.81 1.40
C GLU A 146 33.27 -9.88 2.60
N PHE A 147 33.74 -8.64 2.49
CA PHE A 147 33.55 -7.61 3.52
C PHE A 147 32.06 -7.32 3.73
N VAL A 148 31.30 -7.10 2.66
CA VAL A 148 29.85 -6.84 2.73
C VAL A 148 29.12 -8.00 3.41
N LYS A 149 29.39 -9.24 3.03
CA LYS A 149 28.81 -10.40 3.72
C LYS A 149 29.15 -10.42 5.22
N LYS A 150 30.44 -10.23 5.54
CA LYS A 150 30.96 -10.44 6.90
C LYS A 150 30.62 -9.31 7.86
N GLU A 151 30.64 -8.07 7.41
CA GLU A 151 30.59 -6.87 8.27
C GLU A 151 29.28 -6.08 8.10
N VAL A 152 28.56 -6.27 6.99
CA VAL A 152 27.28 -5.58 6.73
C VAL A 152 26.12 -6.55 6.90
N LEU A 153 26.04 -7.60 6.08
CA LEU A 153 24.88 -8.50 6.09
C LEU A 153 24.80 -9.40 7.33
N SER A 154 25.93 -9.71 7.97
CA SER A 154 25.96 -10.51 9.20
C SER A 154 25.27 -9.84 10.40
N THR A 155 25.01 -8.53 10.33
CA THR A 155 24.29 -7.78 11.36
C THR A 155 22.82 -8.16 11.46
N GLY A 156 22.25 -8.72 10.37
CA GLY A 156 20.82 -9.01 10.27
C GLY A 156 19.92 -7.78 10.06
N LEU A 157 20.51 -6.58 9.88
CA LEU A 157 19.75 -5.34 9.72
C LEU A 157 19.26 -5.10 8.28
N TRP A 158 19.97 -5.65 7.31
CA TRP A 158 19.80 -5.37 5.88
C TRP A 158 19.15 -6.52 5.09
N ASP A 159 18.26 -6.16 4.17
CA ASP A 159 17.56 -7.12 3.30
C ASP A 159 18.39 -7.51 2.08
N GLY A 160 19.42 -6.74 1.77
CA GLY A 160 20.22 -6.92 0.58
C GLY A 160 21.34 -5.90 0.47
N ILE A 161 21.69 -5.55 -0.77
CA ILE A 161 22.80 -4.67 -1.14
C ILE A 161 22.33 -3.73 -2.25
N PHE A 162 22.69 -2.45 -2.14
CA PHE A 162 22.64 -1.50 -3.24
C PHE A 162 24.06 -1.10 -3.63
N TYR A 163 24.52 -1.58 -4.78
CA TYR A 163 25.83 -1.26 -5.32
C TYR A 163 25.77 -0.04 -6.24
N ASP A 164 26.49 1.02 -5.89
CA ASP A 164 26.58 2.23 -6.69
C ASP A 164 27.85 2.29 -7.53
N GLU A 165 27.89 3.21 -8.50
CA GLU A 165 28.99 3.47 -9.43
C GLU A 165 29.29 2.30 -10.39
N VAL A 166 28.28 1.49 -10.70
CA VAL A 166 28.43 0.32 -11.56
C VAL A 166 28.51 0.74 -13.02
N GLN A 167 29.66 0.57 -13.67
CA GLN A 167 29.87 0.93 -15.08
C GLN A 167 30.53 -0.24 -15.82
N ASP A 168 30.04 -0.60 -17.00
CA ASP A 168 30.66 -1.64 -17.84
C ASP A 168 31.82 -1.09 -18.71
N SER A 169 32.29 0.11 -18.39
CA SER A 169 33.46 0.76 -18.98
C SER A 169 34.15 1.68 -17.96
N ILE A 170 35.43 1.94 -18.19
CA ILE A 170 36.27 2.82 -17.38
C ILE A 170 37.11 3.78 -18.22
N SER A 171 37.25 3.56 -19.53
CA SER A 171 38.07 4.38 -20.42
C SER A 171 37.69 5.87 -20.44
N TRP A 172 36.46 6.20 -20.04
CA TRP A 172 35.95 7.56 -19.93
C TRP A 172 36.64 8.40 -18.84
N VAL A 173 37.28 7.80 -17.82
CA VAL A 173 38.07 8.56 -16.82
C VAL A 173 39.44 9.00 -17.33
N GLY A 174 39.82 8.58 -18.55
CA GLY A 174 41.09 8.92 -19.19
C GLY A 174 42.15 7.82 -19.07
N ALA A 175 43.42 8.22 -19.03
CA ALA A 175 44.54 7.28 -19.02
C ALA A 175 44.55 6.43 -17.73
N THR A 176 44.40 5.12 -17.90
CA THR A 176 44.35 4.13 -16.82
C THR A 176 45.29 2.96 -17.10
N ASP A 177 45.77 2.33 -16.05
CA ASP A 177 46.53 1.08 -16.04
C ASP A 177 45.71 0.05 -15.24
N VAL A 178 44.68 -0.49 -15.89
CA VAL A 178 43.72 -1.45 -15.33
C VAL A 178 44.38 -2.82 -15.22
N ASP A 179 45.18 -3.24 -16.22
CA ASP A 179 45.88 -4.53 -16.22
C ASP A 179 47.10 -4.59 -15.30
N LYS A 180 47.58 -3.42 -14.84
CA LYS A 180 48.68 -3.21 -13.89
C LYS A 180 50.05 -3.57 -14.47
N ASP A 181 50.23 -3.43 -15.78
CA ASP A 181 51.50 -3.67 -16.47
C ASP A 181 52.41 -2.41 -16.55
N LYS A 182 51.97 -1.29 -15.95
CA LYS A 182 52.62 0.04 -15.97
C LYS A 182 52.63 0.70 -17.35
N LYS A 183 51.70 0.34 -18.22
CA LYS A 183 51.41 1.04 -19.46
C LYS A 183 49.97 1.53 -19.45
N THR A 184 49.71 2.54 -20.27
CA THR A 184 48.34 3.02 -20.44
C THR A 184 47.59 2.00 -21.28
N ASP A 185 46.49 1.49 -20.74
CA ASP A 185 45.61 0.59 -21.46
C ASP A 185 44.92 1.30 -22.62
N SER A 186 44.67 0.54 -23.69
CA SER A 186 43.73 1.00 -24.71
C SER A 186 42.31 0.97 -24.14
N ALA A 187 41.44 1.87 -24.60
CA ALA A 187 40.04 1.92 -24.16
C ALA A 187 39.35 0.55 -24.24
N ALA A 188 39.55 -0.17 -25.35
CA ALA A 188 38.99 -1.51 -25.53
C ALA A 188 39.48 -2.53 -24.49
N THR A 189 40.76 -2.48 -24.11
CA THR A 189 41.34 -3.41 -23.12
C THR A 189 40.82 -3.08 -21.73
N ALA A 190 40.89 -1.80 -21.35
CA ALA A 190 40.40 -1.30 -20.07
C ALA A 190 38.91 -1.66 -19.87
N ASP A 191 38.06 -1.35 -20.84
CA ASP A 191 36.61 -1.57 -20.75
C ASP A 191 36.24 -3.06 -20.71
N THR A 192 36.91 -3.89 -21.51
CA THR A 192 36.67 -5.35 -21.51
C THR A 192 37.04 -5.97 -20.16
N LEU A 193 38.20 -5.60 -19.61
CA LEU A 193 38.62 -6.05 -18.29
C LEU A 193 37.65 -5.56 -17.22
N TRP A 194 37.27 -4.28 -17.26
CA TRP A 194 36.39 -3.68 -16.27
C TRP A 194 35.02 -4.35 -16.21
N LYS A 195 34.38 -4.53 -17.37
CA LYS A 195 33.11 -5.27 -17.50
C LYS A 195 33.21 -6.68 -16.89
N THR A 196 34.25 -7.42 -17.29
CA THR A 196 34.48 -8.80 -16.80
C THR A 196 34.60 -8.83 -15.27
N ARG A 197 35.28 -7.85 -14.68
CA ARG A 197 35.47 -7.80 -13.22
C ARG A 197 34.23 -7.41 -12.44
N TYR A 198 33.32 -6.62 -13.03
CA TYR A 198 32.01 -6.38 -12.45
C TYR A 198 31.14 -7.64 -12.46
N GLU A 199 31.13 -8.37 -13.58
CA GLU A 199 30.41 -9.65 -13.67
C GLU A 199 30.89 -10.63 -12.58
N GLU A 200 32.21 -10.75 -12.40
CA GLU A 200 32.82 -11.56 -11.32
C GLU A 200 32.44 -11.06 -9.93
N LEU A 201 32.43 -9.74 -9.68
CA LEU A 201 32.03 -9.15 -8.40
C LEU A 201 30.58 -9.51 -8.06
N PHE A 202 29.66 -9.41 -9.02
CA PHE A 202 28.26 -9.77 -8.80
C PHE A 202 28.06 -11.27 -8.64
N ALA A 203 28.71 -12.09 -9.48
CA ALA A 203 28.67 -13.54 -9.36
C ALA A 203 29.18 -14.00 -7.99
N GLN A 204 30.29 -13.42 -7.52
CA GLN A 204 30.83 -13.72 -6.20
C GLN A 204 29.91 -13.23 -5.09
N THR A 205 29.37 -12.00 -5.19
CA THR A 205 28.41 -11.49 -4.20
C THR A 205 27.22 -12.45 -4.10
N ARG A 206 26.58 -12.80 -5.23
CA ARG A 206 25.45 -13.72 -5.28
C ARG A 206 25.78 -15.08 -4.69
N SER A 207 26.93 -15.66 -5.03
CA SER A 207 27.39 -16.94 -4.46
C SER A 207 27.58 -16.87 -2.95
N LEU A 208 28.08 -15.75 -2.44
CA LEU A 208 28.34 -15.54 -1.02
C LEU A 208 27.07 -15.34 -0.18
N VAL A 209 26.06 -14.66 -0.74
CA VAL A 209 24.86 -14.20 0.01
C VAL A 209 23.60 -15.02 -0.28
N GLY A 210 23.58 -15.79 -1.36
CA GLY A 210 22.43 -16.61 -1.76
C GLY A 210 21.35 -15.82 -2.52
N ASN A 211 20.28 -16.51 -2.91
CA ASN A 211 19.17 -15.92 -3.69
C ASN A 211 18.17 -15.15 -2.82
N ASP A 212 18.19 -15.37 -1.51
CA ASP A 212 17.27 -14.71 -0.57
C ASP A 212 17.60 -13.22 -0.35
N LYS A 213 18.82 -12.79 -0.68
CA LYS A 213 19.24 -11.40 -0.53
C LYS A 213 19.03 -10.60 -1.82
N ILE A 214 18.50 -9.39 -1.66
CA ILE A 214 18.32 -8.47 -2.78
C ILE A 214 19.67 -7.88 -3.19
N ILE A 215 19.96 -7.79 -4.49
CA ILE A 215 21.13 -7.08 -5.01
C ILE A 215 20.67 -6.15 -6.13
N ILE A 216 20.79 -4.84 -5.92
CA ILE A 216 20.43 -3.82 -6.91
C ILE A 216 21.70 -3.03 -7.26
N SER A 217 21.87 -2.69 -8.53
CA SER A 217 22.96 -1.81 -8.97
C SER A 217 22.46 -0.40 -9.33
N ASN A 218 23.33 0.59 -9.35
CA ASN A 218 23.09 1.88 -10.00
C ASN A 218 24.20 2.14 -11.02
N GLY A 219 23.82 2.39 -12.28
CA GLY A 219 24.76 2.73 -13.35
C GLY A 219 24.51 2.02 -14.71
N SER A 220 25.16 0.89 -14.99
CA SER A 220 25.08 0.19 -16.29
C SER A 220 23.90 -0.79 -16.36
N SER A 221 23.30 -0.90 -17.54
CA SER A 221 22.20 -1.84 -17.87
C SER A 221 22.72 -3.10 -18.58
N ASN A 222 24.01 -3.40 -18.48
CA ASN A 222 24.59 -4.53 -19.19
C ASN A 222 23.83 -5.83 -18.86
N PRO A 223 23.22 -6.51 -19.86
CA PRO A 223 22.38 -7.68 -19.63
C PRO A 223 23.16 -8.85 -19.01
N ASP A 224 24.49 -8.88 -19.19
CA ASP A 224 25.35 -9.92 -18.61
C ASP A 224 25.38 -9.85 -17.07
N PHE A 225 24.96 -8.73 -16.46
CA PHE A 225 24.83 -8.62 -15.01
C PHE A 225 23.50 -9.16 -14.48
N ALA A 226 22.49 -9.34 -15.33
CA ALA A 226 21.10 -9.59 -14.91
C ALA A 226 20.93 -10.87 -14.08
N ASP A 227 21.69 -11.92 -14.37
CA ASP A 227 21.61 -13.23 -13.68
C ASP A 227 22.00 -13.15 -12.20
N PHE A 228 22.82 -12.15 -11.83
CA PHE A 228 23.33 -12.01 -10.47
C PHE A 228 22.56 -10.99 -9.64
N LEU A 229 21.79 -10.12 -10.30
CA LEU A 229 21.09 -9.01 -9.69
C LEU A 229 19.59 -9.31 -9.52
N ASN A 230 18.93 -8.47 -8.74
CA ASN A 230 17.48 -8.32 -8.71
C ASN A 230 17.03 -7.16 -9.62
N GLY A 231 17.94 -6.27 -10.01
CA GLY A 231 17.65 -5.19 -10.96
C GLY A 231 18.60 -4.02 -10.76
N ARG A 232 18.21 -2.85 -11.24
CA ARG A 232 19.02 -1.62 -11.13
C ARG A 232 18.17 -0.39 -10.88
N MET A 233 18.83 0.69 -10.49
CA MET A 233 18.30 2.05 -10.58
C MET A 233 18.61 2.65 -11.94
N PHE A 234 17.58 3.18 -12.59
CA PHE A 234 17.63 4.09 -13.73
C PHE A 234 17.62 5.51 -13.19
N GLU A 235 18.82 6.02 -12.86
CA GLU A 235 18.99 7.34 -12.26
C GLU A 235 18.79 8.46 -13.28
N THR A 236 18.22 9.58 -12.84
CA THR A 236 17.95 10.76 -13.69
C THR A 236 17.07 10.39 -14.89
N PHE A 237 16.00 9.63 -14.65
CA PHE A 237 15.08 9.21 -15.70
C PHE A 237 14.22 10.38 -16.22
N PRO A 238 13.98 10.49 -17.56
CA PRO A 238 14.54 9.68 -18.63
C PRO A 238 15.91 10.12 -19.14
N SER A 239 16.39 11.31 -18.76
CA SER A 239 17.81 11.73 -18.74
C SER A 239 17.85 13.18 -18.23
N SER A 240 19.03 13.80 -18.11
CA SER A 240 19.11 15.24 -17.83
C SER A 240 18.46 16.13 -18.91
N ASP A 241 18.38 15.65 -20.17
CA ASP A 241 17.82 16.39 -21.31
C ASP A 241 16.32 16.14 -21.57
N ASP A 242 15.71 15.19 -20.85
CA ASP A 242 14.31 14.75 -21.00
C ASP A 242 13.85 14.48 -22.44
N SER A 243 14.72 14.04 -23.34
CA SER A 243 14.32 13.76 -24.72
C SER A 243 13.47 12.48 -24.84
N LEU A 244 12.48 12.49 -25.74
CA LEU A 244 11.65 11.30 -26.01
C LEU A 244 12.46 10.13 -26.58
N THR A 245 13.59 10.43 -27.23
CA THR A 245 14.55 9.41 -27.68
C THR A 245 15.16 8.67 -26.50
N GLN A 246 15.60 9.40 -25.47
CA GLN A 246 16.15 8.80 -24.25
C GLN A 246 15.07 8.09 -23.44
N TRP A 247 13.88 8.69 -23.30
CA TRP A 247 12.74 8.01 -22.67
C TRP A 247 12.45 6.67 -23.34
N LYS A 248 12.40 6.63 -24.68
CA LYS A 248 12.19 5.37 -25.42
C LYS A 248 13.29 4.36 -25.13
N ALA A 249 14.56 4.79 -25.16
CA ALA A 249 15.71 3.90 -24.93
C ALA A 249 15.69 3.32 -23.52
N MET A 250 15.64 4.17 -22.48
CA MET A 250 15.64 3.72 -21.08
C MET A 250 14.39 2.94 -20.70
N THR A 251 13.21 3.31 -21.20
CA THR A 251 11.98 2.53 -20.94
C THR A 251 12.05 1.17 -21.62
N THR A 252 12.57 1.08 -22.85
CA THR A 252 12.78 -0.20 -23.54
C THR A 252 13.75 -1.09 -22.76
N GLU A 253 14.83 -0.51 -22.26
CA GLU A 253 15.83 -1.20 -21.47
C GLU A 253 15.26 -1.70 -20.14
N TYR A 254 14.55 -0.84 -19.41
CA TYR A 254 13.82 -1.17 -18.19
C TYR A 254 12.90 -2.39 -18.38
N VAL A 255 11.96 -2.33 -19.33
CA VAL A 255 10.97 -3.41 -19.52
C VAL A 255 11.60 -4.71 -20.07
N ASN A 256 12.76 -4.62 -20.71
CA ASN A 256 13.50 -5.79 -21.17
C ASN A 256 14.29 -6.43 -20.03
N LEU A 257 15.01 -5.62 -19.23
CA LEU A 257 15.78 -6.10 -18.09
C LEU A 257 14.88 -6.76 -17.06
N GLU A 258 13.67 -6.21 -16.84
CA GLU A 258 12.67 -6.81 -15.96
C GLU A 258 12.34 -8.26 -16.33
N LYS A 259 12.39 -8.61 -17.63
CA LYS A 259 12.13 -9.98 -18.12
C LYS A 259 13.37 -10.88 -18.07
N GLN A 260 14.56 -10.29 -17.99
CA GLN A 260 15.83 -11.02 -17.99
C GLN A 260 16.28 -11.40 -16.58
N VAL A 261 15.95 -10.58 -15.58
CA VAL A 261 16.28 -10.88 -14.18
C VAL A 261 15.55 -12.17 -13.75
N THR A 262 16.33 -13.14 -13.26
CA THR A 262 15.84 -14.47 -12.85
C THR A 262 15.39 -14.54 -11.39
N ASN A 263 15.80 -13.56 -10.58
CA ASN A 263 15.32 -13.33 -9.22
C ASN A 263 14.06 -12.42 -9.26
N PRO A 264 13.36 -12.18 -8.13
CA PRO A 264 12.33 -11.15 -8.11
C PRO A 264 12.90 -9.82 -8.63
N SER A 265 12.31 -9.32 -9.73
CA SER A 265 12.79 -8.11 -10.40
C SER A 265 12.43 -6.86 -9.60
N ILE A 266 13.43 -6.03 -9.32
CA ILE A 266 13.34 -4.78 -8.59
C ILE A 266 14.10 -3.73 -9.38
N GLN A 267 13.38 -3.02 -10.24
CA GLN A 267 13.92 -1.91 -11.04
C GLN A 267 13.48 -0.60 -10.39
N LEU A 268 14.40 0.33 -10.16
CA LEU A 268 14.11 1.65 -9.59
C LEU A 268 14.13 2.69 -10.70
N ILE A 269 13.08 3.47 -10.85
CA ILE A 269 13.01 4.58 -11.81
C ILE A 269 13.10 5.87 -11.01
N ASN A 270 14.25 6.56 -11.08
CA ASN A 270 14.49 7.77 -10.30
C ASN A 270 14.34 9.02 -11.15
N VAL A 271 13.26 9.76 -10.93
CA VAL A 271 13.07 11.12 -11.46
C VAL A 271 13.70 12.12 -10.52
N ASN A 272 14.15 13.26 -11.02
CA ASN A 272 14.68 14.30 -10.13
C ASN A 272 14.38 15.73 -10.60
N THR A 273 14.68 16.68 -9.72
CA THR A 273 14.50 18.11 -9.99
C THR A 273 15.65 18.72 -10.78
N LYS A 274 16.59 17.91 -11.29
CA LYS A 274 17.81 18.37 -11.98
C LYS A 274 18.64 19.33 -11.14
N ASN A 275 18.80 19.01 -9.85
CA ASN A 275 19.51 19.83 -8.86
C ASN A 275 18.91 21.22 -8.66
N THR A 276 17.62 21.44 -8.97
CA THR A 276 16.97 22.75 -8.76
C THR A 276 16.18 22.83 -7.46
N GLY A 277 15.70 21.70 -6.96
CA GLY A 277 14.73 21.63 -5.86
C GLY A 277 13.32 22.06 -6.24
N ILE A 278 13.07 22.42 -7.50
CA ILE A 278 11.76 22.82 -7.99
C ILE A 278 10.99 21.56 -8.38
N ILE A 279 9.87 21.33 -7.70
CA ILE A 279 9.00 20.17 -7.94
C ILE A 279 8.15 20.44 -9.19
N ASP A 280 8.31 19.58 -10.19
CA ASP A 280 7.49 19.53 -11.40
C ASP A 280 6.62 18.27 -11.38
N TYR A 281 5.35 18.45 -11.00
CA TYR A 281 4.40 17.34 -10.89
C TYR A 281 4.12 16.64 -12.23
N GLN A 282 4.23 17.34 -13.35
CA GLN A 282 4.06 16.73 -14.67
C GLN A 282 5.19 15.74 -14.95
N ASN A 283 6.43 16.13 -14.66
CA ASN A 283 7.59 15.24 -14.82
C ASN A 283 7.52 14.03 -13.87
N ILE A 284 7.09 14.25 -12.62
CA ILE A 284 6.89 13.17 -11.64
C ILE A 284 5.83 12.19 -12.13
N ARG A 285 4.66 12.68 -12.59
CA ARG A 285 3.60 11.82 -13.15
C ARG A 285 4.10 11.05 -14.37
N PHE A 286 4.84 11.69 -15.27
CA PHE A 286 5.38 11.03 -16.46
C PHE A 286 6.31 9.87 -16.11
N GLY A 287 7.23 10.07 -15.14
CA GLY A 287 8.11 8.99 -14.68
C GLY A 287 7.37 7.91 -13.89
N LEU A 288 6.44 8.29 -13.00
CA LEU A 288 5.67 7.35 -12.21
C LEU A 288 4.79 6.46 -13.09
N THR A 289 4.01 7.04 -14.00
CA THR A 289 3.16 6.21 -14.88
C THR A 289 3.98 5.43 -15.90
N THR A 290 5.17 5.90 -16.30
CA THR A 290 6.12 5.09 -17.08
C THR A 290 6.61 3.89 -16.27
N THR A 291 6.90 4.08 -14.98
CA THR A 291 7.29 2.99 -14.07
C THR A 291 6.19 1.92 -14.02
N LEU A 292 4.93 2.36 -13.94
CA LEU A 292 3.75 1.49 -13.88
C LEU A 292 3.41 0.80 -15.22
N LEU A 293 4.07 1.14 -16.33
CA LEU A 293 4.04 0.30 -17.54
C LEU A 293 4.76 -1.03 -17.33
N GLY A 294 5.78 -1.06 -16.46
CA GLY A 294 6.43 -2.25 -15.91
C GLY A 294 6.05 -2.49 -14.45
N ASN A 295 6.84 -3.25 -13.70
CA ASN A 295 6.56 -3.65 -12.30
C ASN A 295 7.57 -3.06 -11.28
N GLY A 296 8.29 -2.01 -11.68
CA GLY A 296 9.35 -1.35 -10.92
C GLY A 296 8.86 -0.45 -9.79
N TYR A 297 9.82 0.11 -9.07
CA TYR A 297 9.68 1.02 -7.95
C TYR A 297 9.97 2.43 -8.41
N PHE A 298 9.10 3.37 -8.11
CA PHE A 298 9.30 4.77 -8.43
C PHE A 298 10.01 5.50 -7.30
N THR A 299 10.98 6.35 -7.63
CA THR A 299 11.67 7.24 -6.69
C THR A 299 11.80 8.65 -7.26
N PHE A 300 11.83 9.64 -6.38
CA PHE A 300 11.92 11.05 -6.72
C PHE A 300 12.83 11.80 -5.73
N ASP A 301 13.85 12.48 -6.24
CA ASP A 301 14.80 13.22 -5.41
C ASP A 301 15.28 14.55 -6.04
N TYR A 302 16.23 15.22 -5.39
CA TYR A 302 16.75 16.50 -5.85
C TYR A 302 17.58 16.35 -7.13
N GLY A 303 18.40 15.30 -7.19
CA GLY A 303 19.29 14.94 -8.30
C GLY A 303 20.66 14.53 -7.77
N THR A 304 21.66 14.51 -8.64
CA THR A 304 23.00 13.95 -8.35
C THR A 304 23.82 14.70 -7.28
N GLU A 305 23.36 15.87 -6.82
CA GLU A 305 24.07 16.68 -5.83
C GLU A 305 23.56 16.46 -4.39
N ASN A 306 22.35 15.92 -4.22
CA ASN A 306 21.72 15.81 -2.91
C ASN A 306 20.63 14.73 -2.92
N HIS A 307 20.62 13.89 -1.88
CA HIS A 307 19.66 12.78 -1.72
C HIS A 307 19.06 12.78 -0.31
N ALA A 308 18.78 13.96 0.25
CA ALA A 308 18.24 14.14 1.61
C ALA A 308 16.72 14.36 1.64
N GLN A 309 16.03 14.15 0.51
CA GLN A 309 14.64 14.55 0.34
C GLN A 309 13.69 13.43 0.76
N LEU A 310 12.63 13.81 1.49
CA LEU A 310 11.55 12.92 1.92
C LEU A 310 10.25 13.25 1.16
N TRP A 311 10.38 13.67 -0.10
CA TRP A 311 9.24 14.11 -0.88
C TRP A 311 8.31 12.93 -1.19
N THR A 312 7.03 13.13 -0.91
CA THR A 312 5.96 12.19 -1.23
C THR A 312 5.02 12.83 -2.25
N TYR A 313 4.29 11.99 -2.97
CA TYR A 313 3.33 12.44 -3.97
C TYR A 313 1.98 11.74 -3.78
N ASP A 314 0.87 12.44 -4.03
CA ASP A 314 -0.51 11.96 -3.78
C ASP A 314 -0.75 10.58 -4.43
N GLU A 315 -0.21 10.38 -5.64
CA GLU A 315 -0.31 9.17 -6.44
C GLU A 315 0.27 7.93 -5.73
N TYR A 316 1.19 8.08 -4.77
CA TYR A 316 1.85 6.96 -4.07
C TYR A 316 0.87 6.10 -3.28
N ASN A 317 -0.20 6.72 -2.75
CA ASN A 317 -1.21 6.03 -1.94
C ASN A 317 -2.35 5.45 -2.78
N THR A 318 -2.18 5.37 -4.11
CA THR A 318 -3.24 4.89 -5.00
C THR A 318 -3.22 3.37 -5.09
N TYR A 319 -4.34 2.73 -4.75
CA TYR A 319 -4.52 1.30 -4.93
C TYR A 319 -5.04 0.99 -6.33
N LEU A 320 -4.25 0.25 -7.12
CA LEU A 320 -4.61 -0.19 -8.47
C LEU A 320 -4.99 -1.67 -8.55
N GLY A 321 -4.63 -2.48 -7.55
CA GLY A 321 -4.72 -3.94 -7.61
C GLY A 321 -3.75 -4.56 -8.64
N ALA A 322 -3.97 -5.82 -8.99
CA ALA A 322 -3.09 -6.55 -9.89
C ALA A 322 -3.19 -6.04 -11.35
N PRO A 323 -2.10 -6.14 -12.14
CA PRO A 323 -2.15 -5.82 -13.57
C PRO A 323 -3.02 -6.84 -14.33
N LYS A 324 -3.95 -6.35 -15.15
CA LYS A 324 -4.82 -7.20 -15.99
C LYS A 324 -4.16 -7.61 -17.31
N GLY A 325 -3.08 -6.93 -17.69
CA GLY A 325 -2.37 -7.17 -18.95
C GLY A 325 -1.00 -6.50 -18.99
N SER A 326 -0.33 -6.67 -20.13
CA SER A 326 0.90 -5.96 -20.44
C SER A 326 0.61 -4.52 -20.88
N LEU A 327 1.64 -3.68 -20.86
CA LEU A 327 1.60 -2.37 -21.53
C LEU A 327 1.17 -2.50 -23.00
N GLN A 328 0.43 -1.50 -23.49
CA GLN A 328 -0.03 -1.44 -24.89
C GLN A 328 -0.11 0.02 -25.37
N ASN A 329 0.03 0.22 -26.68
CA ASN A 329 -0.21 1.52 -27.29
C ASN A 329 -1.72 1.79 -27.40
N VAL A 330 -2.16 2.97 -26.98
CA VAL A 330 -3.59 3.34 -26.93
C VAL A 330 -4.25 3.32 -28.32
N TYR A 331 -3.54 3.75 -29.37
CA TYR A 331 -4.09 3.84 -30.73
C TYR A 331 -3.79 2.60 -31.59
N ASN A 332 -2.95 1.69 -31.09
CA ASN A 332 -2.61 0.42 -31.74
C ASN A 332 -2.38 -0.66 -30.66
N PRO A 333 -3.44 -1.26 -30.09
CA PRO A 333 -3.32 -2.18 -28.95
C PRO A 333 -2.45 -3.43 -29.22
N GLN A 334 -2.24 -3.80 -30.49
CA GLN A 334 -1.35 -4.90 -30.86
C GLN A 334 0.14 -4.54 -30.70
N GLN A 335 0.46 -3.25 -30.58
CA GLN A 335 1.82 -2.78 -30.38
C GLN A 335 2.20 -2.81 -28.89
N THR A 336 3.10 -3.73 -28.55
CA THR A 336 3.64 -3.93 -27.19
C THR A 336 5.11 -3.55 -27.05
N THR A 337 5.76 -3.11 -28.14
CA THR A 337 7.15 -2.62 -28.13
C THR A 337 7.18 -1.10 -28.03
N ILE A 338 7.88 -0.59 -27.02
CA ILE A 338 7.97 0.84 -26.70
C ILE A 338 8.44 1.66 -27.91
N SER A 339 7.68 2.72 -28.19
CA SER A 339 7.98 3.77 -29.16
C SER A 339 7.48 5.10 -28.62
N THR A 340 7.85 6.22 -29.24
CA THR A 340 7.13 7.48 -28.99
C THR A 340 5.66 7.30 -29.34
N GLY A 341 4.76 7.73 -28.46
CA GLY A 341 3.32 7.46 -28.58
C GLY A 341 2.61 7.55 -27.23
N VAL A 342 1.32 7.23 -27.24
CA VAL A 342 0.51 7.13 -26.02
C VAL A 342 0.41 5.68 -25.59
N TRP A 343 0.77 5.41 -24.34
CA TRP A 343 0.83 4.08 -23.75
C TRP A 343 -0.11 3.96 -22.57
N MET A 344 -0.58 2.75 -22.32
CA MET A 344 -1.40 2.43 -21.17
C MET A 344 -1.09 1.06 -20.59
N ARG A 345 -1.52 0.84 -19.35
CA ARG A 345 -1.62 -0.49 -18.74
C ARG A 345 -2.86 -0.56 -17.86
N GLU A 346 -3.61 -1.65 -17.99
CA GLU A 346 -4.80 -1.91 -17.16
C GLU A 346 -4.45 -2.63 -15.86
N PHE A 347 -5.20 -2.27 -14.82
CA PHE A 347 -5.22 -2.90 -13.52
C PHE A 347 -6.65 -3.26 -13.12
N GLU A 348 -6.79 -4.05 -12.05
CA GLU A 348 -8.08 -4.42 -11.47
C GLU A 348 -8.90 -3.19 -11.12
N GLN A 349 -8.32 -2.25 -10.38
CA GLN A 349 -9.00 -1.05 -9.86
C GLN A 349 -8.78 0.20 -10.72
N GLY A 350 -8.11 0.11 -11.86
CA GLY A 350 -7.84 1.28 -12.67
C GLY A 350 -6.97 1.05 -13.91
N GLN A 351 -6.36 2.11 -14.38
CA GLN A 351 -5.38 2.11 -15.46
C GLN A 351 -4.40 3.26 -15.31
N VAL A 352 -3.26 3.14 -15.97
CA VAL A 352 -2.30 4.23 -16.13
C VAL A 352 -2.19 4.64 -17.59
N LEU A 353 -1.97 5.92 -17.83
CA LEU A 353 -1.73 6.50 -19.15
C LEU A 353 -0.39 7.24 -19.16
N VAL A 354 0.34 7.17 -20.26
CA VAL A 354 1.59 7.88 -20.52
C VAL A 354 1.52 8.52 -21.90
N ASN A 355 1.61 9.85 -21.99
CA ASN A 355 1.75 10.54 -23.26
C ASN A 355 3.24 10.83 -23.55
N ALA A 356 3.93 9.86 -24.16
CA ALA A 356 5.31 10.01 -24.61
C ALA A 356 5.38 10.59 -26.04
N THR A 357 4.69 11.71 -26.27
CA THR A 357 4.76 12.53 -27.49
C THR A 357 5.13 13.97 -27.15
N ASP A 358 5.43 14.76 -28.17
CA ASP A 358 5.76 16.17 -28.06
C ASP A 358 4.52 17.08 -28.08
N GLN A 359 3.33 16.50 -28.25
CA GLN A 359 2.05 17.22 -28.33
C GLN A 359 1.06 16.73 -27.27
N GLN A 360 0.12 17.59 -26.90
CA GLN A 360 -1.04 17.20 -26.11
C GLN A 360 -1.91 16.21 -26.92
N GLN A 361 -2.45 15.20 -26.24
CA GLN A 361 -3.29 14.17 -26.86
C GLN A 361 -4.68 14.16 -26.22
N ILE A 362 -5.70 13.90 -27.03
CA ILE A 362 -7.05 13.57 -26.54
C ILE A 362 -7.19 12.05 -26.57
N ILE A 363 -7.51 11.48 -25.42
CA ILE A 363 -7.61 10.03 -25.23
C ILE A 363 -9.05 9.72 -24.82
N TYR A 364 -9.72 8.91 -25.62
CA TYR A 364 -11.04 8.36 -25.31
C TYR A 364 -10.86 7.06 -24.53
N LEU A 365 -11.56 6.93 -23.42
CA LEU A 365 -11.45 5.79 -22.50
C LEU A 365 -12.55 4.76 -22.78
N GLU A 366 -12.26 3.49 -22.52
CA GLU A 366 -13.25 2.41 -22.60
C GLU A 366 -14.13 2.39 -21.34
N GLY A 367 -14.95 3.42 -21.18
CA GLY A 367 -15.85 3.60 -20.04
C GLY A 367 -15.51 4.83 -19.20
N GLU A 368 -16.14 4.91 -18.02
CA GLU A 368 -15.91 5.98 -17.06
C GLU A 368 -14.77 5.61 -16.11
N PHE A 369 -13.93 6.59 -15.82
CA PHE A 369 -12.84 6.50 -14.85
C PHE A 369 -12.85 7.73 -13.96
N GLU A 370 -12.38 7.58 -12.74
CA GLU A 370 -12.22 8.64 -11.77
C GLU A 370 -10.74 9.07 -11.74
N LYS A 371 -10.49 10.38 -11.85
CA LYS A 371 -9.18 10.95 -11.50
C LYS A 371 -8.96 10.84 -10.00
N ILE A 372 -7.72 10.64 -9.55
CA ILE A 372 -7.43 10.64 -8.11
C ILE A 372 -7.75 12.01 -7.48
N HIS A 373 -8.00 12.03 -6.17
CA HIS A 373 -8.18 13.25 -5.37
C HIS A 373 -6.84 13.65 -4.76
N GLY A 374 -6.15 14.58 -5.40
CA GLY A 374 -4.85 15.08 -4.96
C GLY A 374 -4.90 16.50 -4.42
N THR A 375 -4.00 16.81 -3.51
CA THR A 375 -3.82 18.15 -2.93
C THR A 375 -2.65 18.91 -3.54
N GLN A 376 -1.70 18.19 -4.16
CA GLN A 376 -0.45 18.75 -4.67
C GLN A 376 -0.60 19.32 -6.09
N ASP A 377 -1.36 18.65 -6.96
CA ASP A 377 -1.78 19.18 -8.28
C ASP A 377 -3.29 18.99 -8.50
N PRO A 378 -4.13 19.80 -7.83
CA PRO A 378 -5.59 19.66 -7.86
C PRO A 378 -6.22 20.03 -9.21
N ASN A 379 -5.45 20.56 -10.18
CA ASN A 379 -5.97 20.76 -11.53
C ASN A 379 -6.07 19.44 -12.29
N VAL A 380 -5.07 18.58 -12.09
CA VAL A 380 -4.99 17.25 -12.70
C VAL A 380 -5.73 16.21 -11.86
N ASN A 381 -5.46 16.21 -10.56
CA ASN A 381 -5.95 15.25 -9.57
C ASN A 381 -7.19 15.80 -8.85
N ASN A 382 -8.25 16.03 -9.62
CA ASN A 382 -9.45 16.75 -9.18
C ASN A 382 -10.64 15.85 -8.83
N GLY A 383 -10.46 14.53 -8.80
CA GLY A 383 -11.55 13.60 -8.48
C GLY A 383 -12.61 13.38 -9.57
N ARG A 384 -12.53 14.10 -10.71
CA ARG A 384 -13.62 14.05 -11.71
C ARG A 384 -13.74 12.68 -12.34
N ILE A 385 -14.99 12.25 -12.54
CA ILE A 385 -15.33 11.14 -13.43
C ILE A 385 -15.21 11.62 -14.88
N VAL A 386 -14.48 10.86 -15.70
CA VAL A 386 -14.11 11.17 -17.07
C VAL A 386 -14.25 9.93 -17.95
N SER A 387 -14.70 10.13 -19.19
CA SER A 387 -14.64 9.13 -20.28
C SER A 387 -13.71 9.58 -21.41
N GLU A 388 -13.18 10.79 -21.31
CA GLU A 388 -12.13 11.34 -22.16
C GLU A 388 -11.17 12.17 -21.30
N VAL A 389 -9.88 12.17 -21.68
CA VAL A 389 -8.88 13.00 -21.03
C VAL A 389 -8.03 13.75 -22.07
N MET A 390 -7.73 15.00 -21.77
CA MET A 390 -6.69 15.74 -22.47
C MET A 390 -5.38 15.60 -21.68
N LEU A 391 -4.41 14.89 -22.24
CA LEU A 391 -3.14 14.60 -21.58
C LEU A 391 -2.00 15.39 -22.23
N SER A 392 -1.34 16.24 -21.44
CA SER A 392 -0.20 17.06 -21.89
C SER A 392 0.94 16.21 -22.44
N SER A 393 1.80 16.80 -23.27
CA SER A 393 3.01 16.12 -23.76
C SER A 393 3.95 15.77 -22.60
N LYS A 394 4.56 14.59 -22.62
CA LYS A 394 5.43 14.11 -21.52
C LYS A 394 4.75 14.20 -20.15
N ASP A 395 3.52 13.68 -20.06
CA ASP A 395 2.74 13.63 -18.83
C ASP A 395 2.11 12.24 -18.67
N GLY A 396 1.62 11.97 -17.47
CA GLY A 396 0.99 10.72 -17.08
C GLY A 396 -0.31 10.94 -16.31
N LEU A 397 -1.17 9.93 -16.29
CA LEU A 397 -2.33 9.88 -15.39
C LEU A 397 -2.48 8.50 -14.77
N ILE A 398 -2.86 8.47 -13.50
CA ILE A 398 -3.48 7.32 -12.86
C ILE A 398 -5.00 7.58 -12.84
N LEU A 399 -5.76 6.61 -13.33
CA LEU A 399 -7.22 6.67 -13.44
C LEU A 399 -7.82 5.46 -12.74
N LEU A 400 -8.71 5.70 -11.79
CA LEU A 400 -9.38 4.67 -10.99
C LEU A 400 -10.71 4.27 -11.61
N ARG A 401 -11.14 3.03 -11.42
CA ARG A 401 -12.51 2.62 -11.75
C ARG A 401 -13.47 3.27 -10.74
N PRO A 402 -14.58 3.90 -11.18
CA PRO A 402 -15.53 4.51 -10.26
C PRO A 402 -16.12 3.49 -9.30
N ILE A 403 -16.36 3.89 -8.06
CA ILE A 403 -17.12 3.08 -7.10
C ILE A 403 -18.61 3.30 -7.37
N ALA A 404 -19.35 2.21 -7.46
CA ALA A 404 -20.79 2.23 -7.71
C ALA A 404 -21.61 1.44 -6.68
N GLU A 405 -20.95 0.66 -5.82
CA GLU A 405 -21.60 -0.28 -4.91
C GLU A 405 -21.00 -0.20 -3.50
N ILE A 406 -21.82 -0.53 -2.51
CA ILE A 406 -21.40 -0.76 -1.13
C ILE A 406 -21.70 -2.23 -0.85
N LEU A 407 -20.67 -3.00 -0.54
CA LEU A 407 -20.75 -4.44 -0.34
C LEU A 407 -20.47 -4.78 1.11
N ASP A 408 -20.86 -5.98 1.54
CA ASP A 408 -20.56 -6.55 2.86
C ASP A 408 -21.10 -5.84 4.11
N VAL A 409 -21.72 -4.67 3.94
CA VAL A 409 -22.33 -3.91 5.03
C VAL A 409 -23.69 -3.33 4.66
N PRO A 410 -24.59 -3.14 5.65
CA PRO A 410 -25.92 -2.62 5.42
C PRO A 410 -25.89 -1.13 5.05
N TYR A 411 -26.58 -0.77 3.97
CA TYR A 411 -26.76 0.62 3.55
C TYR A 411 -28.24 0.91 3.23
N LEU A 412 -28.59 2.20 3.22
CA LEU A 412 -29.93 2.66 2.86
C LEU A 412 -30.04 2.79 1.33
N ASN A 413 -30.91 1.98 0.71
CA ASN A 413 -31.03 1.94 -0.74
C ASN A 413 -31.54 3.27 -1.31
N GLY A 414 -30.80 3.84 -2.25
CA GLY A 414 -31.08 5.14 -2.88
C GLY A 414 -30.41 6.33 -2.19
N ALA A 415 -29.64 6.13 -1.12
CA ALA A 415 -28.88 7.21 -0.48
C ALA A 415 -27.70 7.66 -1.35
N PHE A 416 -27.35 8.95 -1.26
CA PHE A 416 -26.10 9.45 -1.81
C PHE A 416 -24.97 9.19 -0.82
N ALA A 417 -23.93 8.52 -1.29
CA ALA A 417 -22.77 8.11 -0.54
C ALA A 417 -21.58 9.05 -0.80
N LYS A 418 -20.82 9.36 0.24
CA LYS A 418 -19.52 10.03 0.16
C LYS A 418 -18.49 9.25 0.97
N ILE A 419 -17.30 9.09 0.40
CA ILE A 419 -16.28 8.18 0.92
C ILE A 419 -15.11 8.97 1.52
N TYR A 420 -14.72 8.61 2.74
CA TYR A 420 -13.73 9.30 3.55
C TYR A 420 -12.72 8.33 4.16
N THR A 421 -11.50 8.83 4.36
CA THR A 421 -10.52 8.18 5.23
C THR A 421 -10.90 8.32 6.71
N SER A 422 -10.25 7.57 7.60
CA SER A 422 -10.39 7.68 9.07
C SER A 422 -10.07 9.06 9.66
N ASN A 423 -9.42 9.93 8.87
CA ASN A 423 -9.09 11.31 9.24
C ASN A 423 -10.03 12.35 8.60
N GLY A 424 -11.01 11.92 7.80
CA GLY A 424 -12.00 12.80 7.19
C GLY A 424 -11.60 13.46 5.88
N THR A 425 -10.52 13.00 5.26
CA THR A 425 -10.19 13.40 3.89
C THR A 425 -11.10 12.66 2.92
N THR A 426 -11.66 13.36 1.93
CA THR A 426 -12.39 12.72 0.83
C THR A 426 -11.46 11.77 0.09
N LYS A 427 -11.78 10.47 0.09
CA LYS A 427 -10.97 9.45 -0.60
C LYS A 427 -11.41 9.33 -2.07
N ARG A 428 -12.71 9.28 -2.32
CA ARG A 428 -13.31 9.00 -3.63
C ARG A 428 -14.53 9.87 -3.88
N THR A 429 -14.91 10.00 -5.14
CA THR A 429 -16.09 10.72 -5.58
C THR A 429 -17.36 10.01 -5.11
N GLY A 430 -18.33 10.79 -4.64
CA GLY A 430 -19.59 10.26 -4.15
C GLY A 430 -20.50 9.72 -5.26
N PHE A 431 -21.35 8.77 -4.92
CA PHE A 431 -22.25 8.07 -5.83
C PHE A 431 -23.60 7.77 -5.17
N PHE A 432 -24.62 7.43 -5.95
CA PHE A 432 -25.87 6.93 -5.39
C PHE A 432 -25.77 5.43 -5.14
N ALA A 433 -25.83 5.01 -3.88
CA ALA A 433 -25.85 3.60 -3.52
C ALA A 433 -27.25 3.03 -3.83
N TYR A 434 -27.39 2.38 -4.97
CA TYR A 434 -28.71 2.01 -5.49
C TYR A 434 -28.74 0.60 -6.09
N ASN A 435 -29.58 -0.26 -5.53
CA ASN A 435 -29.98 -1.52 -6.10
C ASN A 435 -31.37 -1.37 -6.75
N ASN A 436 -31.40 -1.45 -8.08
CA ASN A 436 -32.60 -1.21 -8.89
C ASN A 436 -33.68 -2.30 -8.75
N SER A 437 -33.34 -3.45 -8.19
CA SER A 437 -34.26 -4.57 -8.00
C SER A 437 -34.99 -4.49 -6.66
N GLN A 438 -34.65 -3.49 -5.84
CA GLN A 438 -35.18 -3.33 -4.50
C GLN A 438 -35.77 -1.93 -4.31
N ARG A 439 -36.75 -1.83 -3.41
CA ARG A 439 -37.39 -0.55 -3.09
C ARG A 439 -36.38 0.39 -2.42
N GLY A 440 -36.35 1.65 -2.85
CA GLY A 440 -35.57 2.69 -2.16
C GLY A 440 -36.09 2.94 -0.73
N GLY A 441 -35.19 3.28 0.19
CA GLY A 441 -35.47 3.45 1.61
C GLY A 441 -35.46 2.16 2.44
N ASN A 442 -35.40 0.98 1.81
CA ASN A 442 -35.10 -0.26 2.53
C ASN A 442 -33.60 -0.34 2.85
N GLN A 443 -33.25 -1.02 3.96
CA GLN A 443 -31.87 -1.40 4.20
C GLN A 443 -31.52 -2.63 3.38
N ILE A 444 -30.35 -2.59 2.74
CA ILE A 444 -29.82 -3.65 1.88
C ILE A 444 -28.40 -3.96 2.29
N ILE A 445 -28.04 -5.23 2.21
CA ILE A 445 -26.65 -5.70 2.24
C ILE A 445 -26.46 -6.74 1.14
N GLN A 446 -25.35 -6.66 0.42
CA GLN A 446 -24.90 -7.67 -0.53
C GLN A 446 -23.73 -8.44 0.08
N PHE A 447 -23.97 -9.68 0.48
CA PHE A 447 -23.04 -10.50 1.27
C PHE A 447 -22.99 -11.92 0.71
N ASP A 448 -21.81 -12.52 0.63
CA ASP A 448 -21.68 -13.94 0.28
C ASP A 448 -22.05 -14.78 1.51
N THR A 449 -23.29 -15.28 1.54
CA THR A 449 -23.83 -15.95 2.75
C THR A 449 -23.46 -17.42 2.85
N ASN A 450 -22.89 -17.99 1.79
CA ASN A 450 -22.65 -19.42 1.68
C ASN A 450 -21.19 -19.76 1.27
N ALA A 451 -20.33 -18.74 1.16
CA ALA A 451 -18.93 -18.81 0.76
C ALA A 451 -18.72 -19.43 -0.64
N ASP A 452 -19.65 -19.20 -1.59
CA ASP A 452 -19.55 -19.67 -2.97
C ASP A 452 -18.93 -18.66 -3.95
N GLY A 453 -18.55 -17.48 -3.45
CA GLY A 453 -17.99 -16.37 -4.20
C GLY A 453 -19.04 -15.48 -4.87
N LYS A 454 -20.33 -15.74 -4.67
CA LYS A 454 -21.44 -14.91 -5.16
C LYS A 454 -22.19 -14.30 -3.99
N ARG A 455 -22.70 -13.09 -4.21
CA ARG A 455 -23.33 -12.30 -3.16
C ARG A 455 -24.85 -12.44 -3.21
N GLU A 456 -25.45 -12.89 -2.12
CA GLU A 456 -26.87 -12.76 -1.88
C GLU A 456 -27.24 -11.32 -1.53
N THR A 457 -28.48 -10.94 -1.83
CA THR A 457 -29.04 -9.64 -1.40
C THR A 457 -29.97 -9.86 -0.22
N ILE A 458 -29.66 -9.30 0.94
CA ILE A 458 -30.52 -9.33 2.13
C ILE A 458 -31.18 -7.96 2.27
N VAL A 459 -32.51 -7.95 2.38
CA VAL A 459 -33.33 -6.73 2.37
C VAL A 459 -34.22 -6.71 3.59
N ALA A 460 -34.19 -5.60 4.33
CA ALA A 460 -35.06 -5.36 5.47
C ALA A 460 -36.08 -4.28 5.17
N ASP A 461 -37.37 -4.61 5.35
CA ASP A 461 -38.49 -3.69 5.25
C ASP A 461 -39.09 -3.36 6.64
N HIS A 462 -40.36 -2.97 6.67
CA HIS A 462 -41.09 -2.64 7.91
C HIS A 462 -41.38 -3.85 8.82
N THR A 463 -41.42 -5.05 8.26
CA THR A 463 -41.94 -6.29 8.87
C THR A 463 -41.04 -7.50 8.62
N TYR A 464 -40.47 -7.61 7.42
CA TYR A 464 -39.77 -8.78 6.93
C TYR A 464 -38.30 -8.50 6.63
N VAL A 465 -37.51 -9.56 6.79
CA VAL A 465 -36.21 -9.70 6.13
C VAL A 465 -36.40 -10.70 5.00
N SER A 466 -35.97 -10.33 3.79
CA SER A 466 -36.00 -11.17 2.60
C SER A 466 -34.57 -11.39 2.10
N ILE A 467 -34.23 -12.62 1.75
CA ILE A 467 -32.92 -12.99 1.22
C ILE A 467 -33.13 -13.45 -0.22
N TYR A 468 -32.42 -12.83 -1.15
CA TYR A 468 -32.44 -13.15 -2.57
C TYR A 468 -31.12 -13.77 -2.98
N LYS A 469 -31.21 -14.79 -3.83
CA LYS A 469 -30.04 -15.40 -4.49
C LYS A 469 -29.39 -14.41 -5.46
N PRO A 470 -28.16 -14.67 -5.92
CA PRO A 470 -27.46 -13.81 -6.88
C PRO A 470 -28.22 -13.63 -8.21
N ASP A 471 -29.10 -14.56 -8.56
CA ASP A 471 -29.97 -14.47 -9.75
C ASP A 471 -31.24 -13.62 -9.53
N GLY A 472 -31.40 -13.02 -8.34
CA GLY A 472 -32.56 -12.21 -7.96
C GLY A 472 -33.77 -13.01 -7.49
N SER A 473 -33.73 -14.36 -7.52
CA SER A 473 -34.82 -15.18 -7.00
C SER A 473 -34.86 -15.17 -5.47
N LEU A 474 -36.06 -15.17 -4.89
CA LEU A 474 -36.24 -15.20 -3.44
C LEU A 474 -35.77 -16.55 -2.88
N HIS A 475 -34.80 -16.53 -1.96
CA HIS A 475 -34.37 -17.69 -1.19
C HIS A 475 -35.29 -17.94 0.01
N THR A 476 -35.46 -16.93 0.87
CA THR A 476 -36.30 -17.01 2.07
C THR A 476 -36.83 -15.64 2.47
N LYS A 477 -37.93 -15.63 3.23
CA LYS A 477 -38.55 -14.44 3.81
C LYS A 477 -39.10 -14.77 5.18
N PHE A 478 -38.76 -13.97 6.18
CA PHE A 478 -39.16 -14.20 7.57
C PHE A 478 -39.44 -12.88 8.29
N ALA A 479 -40.27 -12.92 9.34
CA ALA A 479 -40.63 -11.76 10.15
C ALA A 479 -39.90 -11.83 11.51
N PRO A 480 -38.78 -11.10 11.71
CA PRO A 480 -37.95 -11.23 12.90
C PRO A 480 -38.70 -10.95 14.21
N TYR A 481 -39.74 -10.11 14.18
CA TYR A 481 -40.46 -9.61 15.36
C TYR A 481 -41.97 -9.90 15.32
N THR A 482 -42.41 -10.90 14.55
CA THR A 482 -43.80 -11.25 14.17
C THR A 482 -44.31 -10.58 12.90
N GLU A 483 -45.25 -11.24 12.22
CA GLU A 483 -45.90 -10.73 11.00
C GLU A 483 -46.77 -9.47 11.25
N GLN A 484 -47.13 -9.19 12.51
CA GLN A 484 -47.89 -7.99 12.87
C GLN A 484 -46.99 -6.77 13.11
N TYR A 485 -45.68 -6.97 13.27
CA TYR A 485 -44.72 -5.89 13.47
C TYR A 485 -44.56 -5.08 12.17
N ASN A 486 -44.60 -3.75 12.26
CA ASN A 486 -44.56 -2.87 11.08
C ASN A 486 -43.75 -1.58 11.30
N LYS A 487 -42.79 -1.63 12.24
CA LYS A 487 -42.05 -0.44 12.66
C LYS A 487 -40.67 -0.30 12.03
N GLY A 488 -40.25 -1.23 11.17
CA GLY A 488 -38.93 -1.21 10.55
C GLY A 488 -37.91 -2.10 11.23
N ILE A 489 -37.01 -2.66 10.44
CA ILE A 489 -35.94 -3.55 10.88
C ILE A 489 -34.60 -2.95 10.47
N ASN A 490 -33.64 -2.95 11.40
CA ASN A 490 -32.22 -2.74 11.14
C ASN A 490 -31.56 -4.11 10.97
N ILE A 491 -30.63 -4.25 10.02
CA ILE A 491 -29.91 -5.51 9.77
C ILE A 491 -28.41 -5.31 9.74
N SER A 492 -27.68 -6.37 10.06
CA SER A 492 -26.25 -6.56 9.78
C SER A 492 -26.03 -8.05 9.52
N ALA A 493 -25.05 -8.42 8.70
CA ALA A 493 -24.75 -9.82 8.43
C ALA A 493 -23.24 -10.08 8.37
N GLY A 494 -22.86 -11.28 8.75
CA GLY A 494 -21.50 -11.79 8.66
C GLY A 494 -21.30 -13.01 9.54
N ASP A 495 -20.14 -13.65 9.39
CA ASP A 495 -19.72 -14.73 10.26
C ASP A 495 -19.27 -14.16 11.61
N LEU A 496 -20.05 -14.42 12.67
CA LEU A 496 -19.77 -13.89 14.01
C LEU A 496 -18.69 -14.68 14.75
N GLU A 497 -18.54 -15.97 14.46
CA GLU A 497 -17.71 -16.89 15.25
C GLU A 497 -16.53 -17.46 14.45
N ASN A 498 -16.35 -17.01 13.20
CA ASN A 498 -15.35 -17.46 12.25
C ASN A 498 -15.38 -18.98 12.01
N ASP A 499 -16.60 -19.52 11.90
CA ASP A 499 -16.86 -20.96 11.69
C ASP A 499 -17.32 -21.29 10.26
N GLY A 500 -17.37 -20.28 9.38
CA GLY A 500 -17.84 -20.35 8.00
C GLY A 500 -19.36 -20.23 7.87
N SER A 501 -20.11 -20.02 8.96
CA SER A 501 -21.55 -19.81 8.93
C SER A 501 -21.90 -18.33 9.07
N VAL A 502 -22.74 -17.83 8.17
CA VAL A 502 -23.16 -16.42 8.18
C VAL A 502 -24.41 -16.24 9.03
N GLU A 503 -24.32 -15.28 9.95
CA GLU A 503 -25.43 -14.80 10.76
C GLU A 503 -26.01 -13.50 10.26
N ILE A 504 -27.30 -13.33 10.52
CA ILE A 504 -28.05 -12.10 10.30
C ILE A 504 -28.51 -11.59 11.66
N VAL A 505 -27.93 -10.47 12.08
CA VAL A 505 -28.31 -9.75 13.29
C VAL A 505 -29.36 -8.72 12.94
N THR A 506 -30.46 -8.71 13.68
CA THR A 506 -31.58 -7.80 13.45
C THR A 506 -31.80 -6.92 14.68
N GLY A 507 -32.21 -5.68 14.45
CA GLY A 507 -32.68 -4.73 15.45
C GLY A 507 -34.02 -4.12 15.03
N THR A 508 -34.82 -3.65 15.98
CA THR A 508 -36.07 -2.90 15.67
C THR A 508 -35.78 -1.43 15.41
N LYS A 509 -36.48 -0.78 14.48
CA LYS A 509 -36.44 0.69 14.29
C LYS A 509 -37.41 1.43 15.24
N ASN A 510 -37.53 2.75 15.05
CA ASN A 510 -38.36 3.67 15.86
C ASN A 510 -39.80 3.15 16.05
N GLY A 511 -40.26 3.15 17.31
CA GLY A 511 -41.56 2.62 17.73
C GLY A 511 -41.51 1.17 18.22
N GLY A 512 -40.44 0.43 17.92
CA GLY A 512 -40.14 -0.89 18.49
C GLY A 512 -39.36 -0.80 19.81
N GLY A 513 -39.44 -1.84 20.65
CA GLY A 513 -38.56 -1.97 21.82
C GLY A 513 -37.16 -2.42 21.42
N PRO A 514 -36.08 -2.15 22.19
CA PRO A 514 -34.67 -2.30 21.78
C PRO A 514 -34.20 -3.77 21.69
N GLN A 515 -34.96 -4.59 20.99
CA GLN A 515 -34.77 -6.02 20.86
C GLN A 515 -33.77 -6.30 19.74
N VAL A 516 -32.85 -7.22 20.00
CA VAL A 516 -31.88 -7.75 19.04
C VAL A 516 -32.13 -9.25 18.91
N ARG A 517 -32.11 -9.78 17.68
CA ARG A 517 -32.24 -11.23 17.40
C ARG A 517 -31.22 -11.66 16.36
N VAL A 518 -30.80 -12.93 16.42
CA VAL A 518 -29.82 -13.51 15.50
C VAL A 518 -30.43 -14.70 14.75
N PHE A 519 -30.29 -14.67 13.43
CA PHE A 519 -30.77 -15.69 12.51
C PHE A 519 -29.59 -16.26 11.72
N ASN A 520 -29.72 -17.47 11.20
CA ASN A 520 -28.78 -17.97 10.19
C ASN A 520 -29.14 -17.46 8.78
N LYS A 521 -28.30 -17.78 7.79
CA LYS A 521 -28.51 -17.49 6.36
C LYS A 521 -29.84 -17.99 5.75
N ASP A 522 -30.52 -18.94 6.39
CA ASP A 522 -31.80 -19.50 5.93
C ASP A 522 -33.02 -18.85 6.65
N GLY A 523 -32.77 -17.83 7.47
CA GLY A 523 -33.81 -17.12 8.23
C GLY A 523 -34.32 -17.86 9.45
N VAL A 524 -33.60 -18.91 9.90
CA VAL A 524 -33.94 -19.65 11.11
C VAL A 524 -33.38 -18.91 12.32
N LEU A 525 -34.24 -18.67 13.31
CA LEU A 525 -33.86 -18.03 14.58
C LEU A 525 -32.90 -18.95 15.36
N ILE A 526 -31.66 -18.48 15.60
CA ILE A 526 -30.65 -19.24 16.33
C ILE A 526 -30.33 -18.64 17.70
N ASN A 527 -30.58 -17.34 17.91
CA ASN A 527 -30.63 -16.73 19.23
C ASN A 527 -31.98 -16.02 19.41
N PRO A 528 -32.80 -16.41 20.42
CA PRO A 528 -34.13 -15.82 20.66
C PRO A 528 -34.10 -14.32 20.97
N GLY A 529 -32.91 -13.79 21.27
CA GLY A 529 -32.64 -12.37 21.37
C GLY A 529 -32.57 -11.83 22.78
N PHE A 530 -32.11 -10.59 22.89
CA PHE A 530 -31.98 -9.84 24.13
C PHE A 530 -32.46 -8.40 23.92
N PHE A 531 -32.59 -7.64 25.01
CA PHE A 531 -32.85 -6.20 24.95
C PHE A 531 -31.55 -5.44 25.21
N ALA A 532 -31.09 -4.64 24.25
CA ALA A 532 -29.82 -3.89 24.37
C ALA A 532 -29.92 -2.72 25.35
N TYR A 533 -31.14 -2.23 25.58
CA TYR A 533 -31.48 -1.15 26.49
C TYR A 533 -32.72 -1.50 27.31
N GLU A 534 -33.20 -0.55 28.12
CA GLU A 534 -34.40 -0.72 28.94
C GLU A 534 -35.60 -1.23 28.14
N THR A 535 -36.28 -2.25 28.65
CA THR A 535 -37.34 -2.96 27.91
C THR A 535 -38.56 -2.08 27.61
N ALA A 536 -38.75 -0.97 28.35
CA ALA A 536 -39.79 0.03 28.11
C ALA A 536 -39.39 1.09 27.06
N PHE A 537 -38.11 1.18 26.68
CA PHE A 537 -37.65 2.09 25.63
C PHE A 537 -38.29 1.71 24.29
N ARG A 538 -38.64 2.70 23.46
CA ARG A 538 -39.33 2.50 22.18
C ARG A 538 -38.65 3.17 20.99
N GLY A 539 -37.40 3.60 21.17
CA GLY A 539 -36.61 4.16 20.07
C GLY A 539 -36.03 3.14 19.12
N GLY A 540 -36.14 1.85 19.44
CA GLY A 540 -35.46 0.78 18.72
C GLY A 540 -33.97 0.67 19.05
N VAL A 541 -33.24 -0.03 18.18
CA VAL A 541 -31.80 -0.28 18.30
C VAL A 541 -31.19 -0.39 16.89
N ASN A 542 -30.14 0.38 16.65
CA ASN A 542 -29.26 0.26 15.49
C ASN A 542 -28.22 -0.82 15.78
N VAL A 543 -27.96 -1.72 14.84
CA VAL A 543 -27.07 -2.88 15.04
C VAL A 543 -26.02 -2.94 13.94
N THR A 544 -24.79 -3.27 14.32
CA THR A 544 -23.70 -3.68 13.43
C THR A 544 -22.88 -4.77 14.12
N ILE A 545 -21.98 -5.41 13.38
CA ILE A 545 -21.03 -6.37 13.91
C ILE A 545 -19.60 -5.96 13.53
N GLY A 546 -18.60 -6.36 14.32
CA GLY A 546 -17.18 -6.13 14.03
C GLY A 546 -16.25 -6.83 15.03
N ASP A 547 -15.03 -7.16 14.64
CA ASP A 547 -14.01 -7.74 15.52
C ASP A 547 -13.27 -6.60 16.24
N LEU A 548 -13.72 -6.28 17.45
CA LEU A 548 -13.20 -5.14 18.19
C LEU A 548 -11.97 -5.47 19.03
N ASN A 549 -11.45 -6.70 18.93
CA ASN A 549 -10.39 -7.17 19.81
C ASN A 549 -9.26 -7.95 19.10
N GLY A 550 -9.42 -8.27 17.82
CA GLY A 550 -8.44 -8.92 16.95
C GLY A 550 -8.38 -10.44 17.14
N ASP A 551 -9.42 -11.08 17.70
CA ASP A 551 -9.49 -12.54 17.89
C ASP A 551 -10.25 -13.27 16.76
N ALA A 552 -10.65 -12.54 15.72
CA ALA A 552 -11.49 -12.96 14.61
C ALA A 552 -12.93 -13.36 15.02
N ILE A 553 -13.36 -13.09 16.24
CA ILE A 553 -14.75 -13.27 16.69
C ILE A 553 -15.41 -11.89 16.71
N LYS A 554 -16.51 -11.73 15.98
CA LYS A 554 -17.19 -10.43 15.88
C LYS A 554 -18.15 -10.22 17.04
N GLU A 555 -18.10 -9.03 17.62
CA GLU A 555 -19.07 -8.56 18.59
C GLU A 555 -20.30 -7.92 17.94
N ILE A 556 -21.42 -7.94 18.64
CA ILE A 556 -22.63 -7.19 18.28
C ILE A 556 -22.57 -5.80 18.92
N ILE A 557 -22.56 -4.76 18.09
CA ILE A 557 -22.51 -3.36 18.52
C ILE A 557 -23.90 -2.75 18.35
N CYS A 558 -24.40 -2.15 19.42
CA CYS A 558 -25.74 -1.57 19.49
C CYS A 558 -25.66 -0.06 19.72
N GLY A 559 -26.42 0.70 18.94
CA GLY A 559 -26.70 2.12 19.14
C GLY A 559 -28.15 2.36 19.53
N ALA A 560 -28.41 3.18 20.54
CA ALA A 560 -29.77 3.52 20.92
C ALA A 560 -30.42 4.40 19.84
N GLY A 561 -31.65 4.06 19.42
CA GLY A 561 -32.40 4.85 18.46
C GLY A 561 -33.01 6.13 19.06
N VAL A 562 -33.95 6.73 18.32
CA VAL A 562 -34.59 8.01 18.67
C VAL A 562 -35.29 8.00 20.04
N GLY A 563 -35.21 9.11 20.76
CA GLY A 563 -35.69 9.23 22.14
C GLY A 563 -34.72 8.68 23.18
N GLY A 564 -33.70 7.91 22.76
CA GLY A 564 -32.57 7.50 23.59
C GLY A 564 -31.43 8.50 23.51
N GLY A 565 -30.53 8.48 24.50
CA GLY A 565 -29.23 9.14 24.36
C GLY A 565 -28.37 8.48 23.28
N PRO A 566 -27.29 9.11 22.78
CA PRO A 566 -26.37 8.53 21.80
C PRO A 566 -25.47 7.45 22.42
N HIS A 567 -26.08 6.46 23.06
CA HIS A 567 -25.43 5.44 23.87
C HIS A 567 -25.08 4.23 23.01
N VAL A 568 -23.81 3.84 23.00
CA VAL A 568 -23.28 2.67 22.30
C VAL A 568 -22.97 1.57 23.32
N ARG A 569 -23.33 0.33 23.02
CA ARG A 569 -23.04 -0.86 23.84
C ARG A 569 -22.56 -2.01 22.97
N VAL A 570 -21.71 -2.85 23.54
CA VAL A 570 -21.11 -4.00 22.85
C VAL A 570 -21.50 -5.29 23.56
N PHE A 571 -21.90 -6.30 22.80
CA PHE A 571 -22.40 -7.59 23.26
C PHE A 571 -21.71 -8.73 22.52
N LYS A 572 -21.63 -9.88 23.18
CA LYS A 572 -21.35 -11.16 22.51
C LYS A 572 -22.59 -11.64 21.73
N LYS A 573 -22.41 -12.62 20.84
CA LYS A 573 -23.50 -13.28 20.10
C LYS A 573 -24.62 -13.83 21.01
N ASP A 574 -24.29 -14.26 22.22
CA ASP A 574 -25.25 -14.77 23.21
C ASP A 574 -26.05 -13.66 23.96
N GLY A 575 -25.74 -12.38 23.72
CA GLY A 575 -26.34 -11.23 24.38
C GLY A 575 -25.66 -10.82 25.70
N THR A 576 -24.54 -11.45 26.06
CA THR A 576 -23.72 -11.03 27.20
C THR A 576 -23.12 -9.66 26.91
N LEU A 577 -23.42 -8.70 27.79
CA LEU A 577 -22.85 -7.36 27.73
C LEU A 577 -21.35 -7.39 28.05
N ILE A 578 -20.52 -6.82 27.18
CA ILE A 578 -19.05 -6.81 27.35
C ILE A 578 -18.60 -5.65 28.24
N ASN A 579 -19.22 -4.48 28.10
CA ASN A 579 -18.91 -3.28 28.87
C ASN A 579 -20.18 -2.42 29.10
N PRO A 580 -20.21 -1.47 30.06
CA PRO A 580 -21.44 -0.73 30.37
C PRO A 580 -21.96 0.16 29.22
N GLY A 581 -21.14 0.39 28.19
CA GLY A 581 -21.37 1.32 27.09
C GLY A 581 -20.78 2.70 27.32
N PHE A 582 -20.85 3.54 26.29
CA PHE A 582 -20.40 4.94 26.32
C PHE A 582 -21.33 5.84 25.48
N PHE A 583 -21.38 7.14 25.79
CA PHE A 583 -22.10 8.10 24.97
C PHE A 583 -21.19 8.65 23.88
N ALA A 584 -21.54 8.41 22.62
CA ALA A 584 -20.76 8.87 21.47
C ALA A 584 -20.84 10.40 21.27
N TYR A 585 -21.93 11.04 21.74
CA TYR A 585 -22.16 12.49 21.68
C TYR A 585 -22.69 13.01 23.03
N ASP A 586 -23.20 14.25 23.06
CA ASP A 586 -23.79 14.84 24.26
C ASP A 586 -24.83 13.87 24.88
N PRO A 587 -24.67 13.44 26.15
CA PRO A 587 -25.60 12.52 26.80
C PRO A 587 -27.04 13.04 26.90
N SER A 588 -27.28 14.34 26.74
CA SER A 588 -28.60 14.98 26.69
C SER A 588 -29.25 14.96 25.30
N PHE A 589 -28.48 14.68 24.24
CA PHE A 589 -29.02 14.51 22.90
C PHE A 589 -29.99 13.33 22.86
N ARG A 590 -31.08 13.45 22.09
CA ARG A 590 -32.16 12.44 22.04
C ARG A 590 -32.46 11.94 20.63
N GLY A 591 -31.62 12.26 19.64
CA GLY A 591 -31.74 11.72 18.29
C GLY A 591 -31.28 10.26 18.17
N GLY A 592 -30.62 9.71 19.20
CA GLY A 592 -29.99 8.39 19.15
C GLY A 592 -28.63 8.42 18.43
N VAL A 593 -28.12 7.24 18.07
CA VAL A 593 -26.83 7.06 17.40
C VAL A 593 -26.89 5.90 16.41
N ASN A 594 -26.41 6.15 15.20
CA ASN A 594 -26.14 5.15 14.17
C ASN A 594 -24.71 4.62 14.35
N VAL A 595 -24.52 3.32 14.11
CA VAL A 595 -23.25 2.62 14.36
C VAL A 595 -22.88 1.78 13.14
N SER A 596 -21.60 1.79 12.81
CA SER A 596 -20.96 0.88 11.84
C SER A 596 -19.58 0.50 12.38
N SER A 597 -18.95 -0.53 11.80
CA SER A 597 -17.68 -1.07 12.29
C SER A 597 -16.80 -1.54 11.15
N GLY A 598 -15.49 -1.39 11.31
CA GLY A 598 -14.47 -1.92 10.40
C GLY A 598 -13.07 -1.35 10.72
N ASP A 599 -12.03 -2.03 10.28
CA ASP A 599 -10.63 -1.59 10.41
C ASP A 599 -10.36 -0.37 9.50
N VAL A 600 -10.40 0.84 10.07
CA VAL A 600 -10.25 2.10 9.32
C VAL A 600 -8.85 2.69 9.41
N ASP A 601 -7.93 2.07 10.16
CA ASP A 601 -6.54 2.49 10.27
C ASP A 601 -5.49 1.41 9.95
N GLY A 602 -5.94 0.22 9.56
CA GLY A 602 -5.14 -0.88 9.03
C GLY A 602 -4.38 -1.67 10.09
N ASP A 603 -4.80 -1.62 11.35
CA ASP A 603 -4.14 -2.33 12.45
C ASP A 603 -4.65 -3.77 12.67
N GLY A 604 -5.67 -4.18 11.90
CA GLY A 604 -6.31 -5.49 11.96
C GLY A 604 -7.38 -5.61 13.05
N ILE A 605 -7.76 -4.52 13.71
CA ILE A 605 -8.83 -4.44 14.70
C ILE A 605 -9.90 -3.49 14.19
N ASP A 606 -11.18 -3.89 14.28
CA ASP A 606 -12.26 -3.02 13.85
C ASP A 606 -12.48 -1.85 14.82
N GLU A 607 -12.70 -0.66 14.25
CA GLU A 607 -13.18 0.50 14.98
C GLU A 607 -14.70 0.59 15.01
N ILE A 608 -15.23 1.26 16.03
CA ILE A 608 -16.63 1.70 16.05
C ILE A 608 -16.72 3.09 15.45
N VAL A 609 -17.47 3.23 14.35
CA VAL A 609 -17.77 4.53 13.73
C VAL A 609 -19.23 4.89 13.99
N THR A 610 -19.45 6.11 14.48
CA THR A 610 -20.79 6.57 14.84
C THR A 610 -21.21 7.81 14.06
N GLY A 611 -22.51 7.95 13.83
CA GLY A 611 -23.16 9.17 13.39
C GLY A 611 -24.35 9.49 14.31
N PRO A 612 -24.62 10.76 14.67
CA PRO A 612 -25.78 11.08 15.49
C PRO A 612 -27.05 10.94 14.65
N GLY A 613 -28.16 10.51 15.25
CA GLY A 613 -29.45 10.47 14.57
C GLY A 613 -30.06 11.85 14.31
N MET A 614 -31.35 11.88 13.97
CA MET A 614 -32.10 13.11 13.64
C MET A 614 -31.92 14.22 14.70
N GLY A 615 -31.68 15.45 14.24
CA GLY A 615 -31.37 16.61 15.07
C GLY A 615 -29.87 16.79 15.34
N GLY A 616 -29.04 15.81 15.02
CA GLY A 616 -27.59 15.88 15.10
C GLY A 616 -26.96 16.47 13.83
N ALA A 617 -25.81 17.12 13.97
CA ALA A 617 -24.99 17.51 12.83
C ALA A 617 -24.32 16.27 12.20
N PRO A 618 -23.91 16.30 10.92
CA PRO A 618 -23.29 15.15 10.25
C PRO A 618 -21.83 14.90 10.67
N LEU A 619 -21.60 14.83 11.98
CA LEU A 619 -20.30 14.64 12.63
C LEU A 619 -20.07 13.14 12.87
N ALA A 620 -19.19 12.54 12.10
CA ALA A 620 -18.69 11.20 12.36
C ALA A 620 -17.71 11.20 13.53
N ARG A 621 -17.72 10.14 14.33
CA ARG A 621 -16.72 9.88 15.37
C ARG A 621 -16.25 8.43 15.29
N VAL A 622 -14.94 8.25 15.44
CA VAL A 622 -14.30 6.94 15.43
C VAL A 622 -13.83 6.62 16.85
N PHE A 623 -14.11 5.41 17.33
CA PHE A 623 -13.81 4.96 18.69
C PHE A 623 -13.17 3.57 18.68
N ASP A 624 -12.34 3.31 19.68
CA ASP A 624 -11.99 1.94 20.05
C ASP A 624 -13.16 1.22 20.76
N ARG A 625 -12.99 -0.07 21.03
CA ARG A 625 -13.96 -0.92 21.75
C ARG A 625 -14.41 -0.41 23.12
N ASN A 626 -13.61 0.45 23.74
CA ASN A 626 -13.83 0.99 25.09
C ASN A 626 -14.46 2.39 25.06
N GLY A 627 -14.73 2.94 23.87
CA GLY A 627 -15.28 4.28 23.70
C GLY A 627 -14.24 5.40 23.79
N LYS A 628 -12.94 5.08 23.67
CA LYS A 628 -11.91 6.11 23.50
C LYS A 628 -11.95 6.59 22.05
N ARG A 629 -12.22 7.89 21.87
CA ARG A 629 -12.31 8.51 20.55
C ARG A 629 -10.92 8.58 19.89
N LYS A 630 -10.80 8.07 18.67
CA LYS A 630 -9.62 8.17 17.79
C LYS A 630 -9.67 9.45 16.94
N SER A 631 -10.80 9.73 16.29
CA SER A 631 -10.98 10.92 15.43
C SER A 631 -12.44 11.43 15.40
N GLU A 632 -12.64 12.65 14.87
CA GLU A 632 -13.96 13.21 14.57
C GLU A 632 -13.91 14.23 13.42
N PHE A 633 -14.93 14.22 12.54
CA PHE A 633 -15.00 15.11 11.37
C PHE A 633 -16.40 15.14 10.75
N TYR A 634 -16.73 16.20 10.01
CA TYR A 634 -18.03 16.34 9.34
C TYR A 634 -18.01 15.66 7.95
N LEU A 635 -19.01 14.81 7.65
CA LEU A 635 -19.15 14.15 6.33
C LEU A 635 -19.99 14.98 5.34
N PHE A 636 -20.77 15.91 5.87
CA PHE A 636 -21.59 16.82 5.06
C PHE A 636 -21.56 18.23 5.65
N ASP A 637 -22.42 19.12 5.16
CA ASP A 637 -22.48 20.48 5.67
C ASP A 637 -22.80 20.48 7.17
N SER A 638 -21.90 21.06 7.97
CA SER A 638 -22.00 21.11 9.44
C SER A 638 -23.27 21.79 9.97
N THR A 639 -24.01 22.52 9.12
CA THR A 639 -25.29 23.17 9.47
C THR A 639 -26.50 22.25 9.34
N GLN A 640 -26.37 21.11 8.62
CA GLN A 640 -27.45 20.13 8.47
C GLN A 640 -27.80 19.47 9.80
N ARG A 641 -29.07 19.08 9.96
CA ARG A 641 -29.59 18.48 11.20
C ARG A 641 -30.43 17.22 10.96
N ASP A 642 -30.30 16.61 9.79
CA ASP A 642 -31.04 15.40 9.41
C ASP A 642 -30.45 14.13 10.06
N GLY A 643 -29.33 14.28 10.78
CA GLY A 643 -28.54 13.19 11.33
C GLY A 643 -27.47 12.71 10.35
N LEU A 644 -26.83 11.60 10.69
CA LEU A 644 -25.84 10.94 9.86
C LEU A 644 -26.05 9.42 9.88
N GLU A 645 -26.40 8.88 8.73
CA GLU A 645 -26.21 7.47 8.44
C GLU A 645 -24.75 7.27 8.04
N VAL A 646 -24.07 6.32 8.69
CA VAL A 646 -22.66 6.02 8.46
C VAL A 646 -22.49 4.53 8.25
N VAL A 647 -21.63 4.19 7.30
CA VAL A 647 -21.29 2.82 6.92
C VAL A 647 -19.76 2.73 6.81
N VAL A 648 -19.18 1.60 7.17
CA VAL A 648 -17.75 1.35 7.06
C VAL A 648 -17.55 0.13 6.17
N SER A 649 -16.77 0.29 5.10
CA SER A 649 -16.49 -0.80 4.14
C SER A 649 -15.20 -0.48 3.40
N ASP A 650 -14.41 -1.51 3.13
CA ASP A 650 -13.32 -1.45 2.16
C ASP A 650 -13.92 -1.42 0.74
N VAL A 651 -14.04 -0.22 0.15
CA VAL A 651 -14.73 -0.03 -1.14
C VAL A 651 -13.78 0.02 -2.32
N ASP A 652 -12.49 0.20 -2.08
CA ASP A 652 -11.46 0.16 -3.12
C ASP A 652 -10.56 -1.08 -3.04
N THR A 653 -10.80 -1.97 -2.08
CA THR A 653 -10.14 -3.27 -1.87
C THR A 653 -8.67 -3.17 -1.50
N ASP A 654 -8.27 -2.05 -0.86
CA ASP A 654 -6.89 -1.83 -0.41
C ASP A 654 -6.55 -2.51 0.92
N GLY A 655 -7.55 -3.10 1.58
CA GLY A 655 -7.46 -3.78 2.86
C GLY A 655 -7.68 -2.88 4.07
N ILE A 656 -7.96 -1.59 3.86
CA ILE A 656 -8.37 -0.63 4.89
C ILE A 656 -9.79 -0.20 4.58
N ALA A 657 -10.67 -0.21 5.57
CA ALA A 657 -12.05 0.20 5.38
C ALA A 657 -12.19 1.73 5.30
N GLU A 658 -13.01 2.21 4.36
CA GLU A 658 -13.42 3.60 4.28
C GLU A 658 -14.65 3.89 5.13
N ILE A 659 -14.74 5.14 5.58
CA ILE A 659 -15.94 5.69 6.22
C ILE A 659 -16.84 6.32 5.15
N ILE A 660 -18.06 5.82 5.03
CA ILE A 660 -19.04 6.24 4.04
C ILE A 660 -20.17 6.97 4.74
N GLY A 661 -20.31 8.26 4.44
CA GLY A 661 -21.46 9.05 4.86
C GLY A 661 -22.60 8.88 3.87
N LEU A 662 -23.81 8.62 4.37
CA LEU A 662 -25.02 8.48 3.55
C LEU A 662 -25.99 9.63 3.84
N THR A 663 -26.63 10.16 2.80
CA THR A 663 -27.75 11.09 2.96
C THR A 663 -28.97 10.38 3.55
N ALA A 664 -29.68 11.08 4.44
CA ALA A 664 -30.96 10.60 4.96
C ALA A 664 -32.06 10.61 3.88
N ASP A 665 -31.98 11.55 2.94
CA ASP A 665 -32.86 11.58 1.77
C ASP A 665 -32.45 10.50 0.77
N VAL A 666 -33.44 9.74 0.31
CA VAL A 666 -33.27 8.66 -0.64
C VAL A 666 -33.83 9.05 -2.00
N PHE A 667 -33.02 8.86 -3.03
CA PHE A 667 -33.49 8.88 -4.40
C PHE A 667 -34.27 7.60 -4.68
N THR A 668 -35.53 7.73 -5.06
CA THR A 668 -36.35 6.63 -5.56
C THR A 668 -36.60 6.87 -7.04
N LEU A 669 -36.07 6.01 -7.93
CA LEU A 669 -36.61 5.95 -9.29
C LEU A 669 -38.07 5.52 -9.16
N SER A 670 -38.97 6.41 -9.56
CA SER A 670 -40.40 6.13 -9.59
C SER A 670 -40.71 5.17 -10.73
N LEU A 671 -40.39 3.89 -10.56
CA LEU A 671 -40.88 2.80 -11.41
C LEU A 671 -41.18 1.58 -10.54
N PHE A 672 -42.45 1.15 -10.65
CA PHE A 672 -43.18 0.01 -10.09
C PHE A 672 -44.02 0.27 -8.83
#